data_AF-A0A1L9RLQ3-F1
#
_entry.id   AF-A0A1L9RLQ3-F1
#
_cell.length_a   1.000
_cell.length_b   1.000
_cell.length_c   1.000
_cell.angle_alpha   90.00
_cell.angle_beta   90.00
_cell.angle_gamma   90.00
#
_symmetry.space_group_name_H-M   'P 1'
#
loop_
_entity.id
_entity.type
_entity.pdbx_description
1 polymer ?
#
loop_
_entity_poly.entity_id
_entity_poly.type
_entity_poly.pdbx_seq_one_letter_code
_entity_poly.pdbx_strand_id
1 'polypeptide(L)'
;MRVLGAAALGIALLSTTIMAASVKELEALLPKCALKCMAVTIPKSSCTLTDQTCQCTDTTYTALLQECVVSSCTIKESLTTKNVTTTACGAPVRDRTKAVSYAGVIGLVIACIAFVLRIVARFKCLGGTFGMDDLTMGLTMCLVIPLSALSVVLADTGLGRDMWTLPFTNVTQVLYIYFWDELLYLSILPMTKISICCFYLRIFPARNFRTLTYIVIGLNIAYLLAFVLISVFQCRPIQGAWLRWDGEGNYKCNHINAQGWASAIINMVLDLIVMILPLKQLYNLNLSIKKKTFVMCMFSFGIFVTVVSILRLDSLIKFASTDNVTWDYVTVGYWSTIECHVGVICACLPAIRFLLRKAAPKLFGGTSVNQSFGVNSTSRGTGSRLEGAIHKDATEYDYVVVGSGAGGGPVAARLAIAGHKVLLLDAGDDQGNATVQQVPALQLQSTEYEPMRWDYFVQHYSNLTRQKEDSKMTYRTSAGDLHVGPNPPGGSDPLGILYPRAGTLGGCTSHNAMITIYPYEHDWNHLASITGNDSWSADNMRQYFERLEKNRYLPSSVAGHGLDGWLMTSLTDLRLVIEDQKLLSLILAAATAAGKSLLEKVITTVTGLGEVLLRDLNSPSPTRDYETGPYQVPLAVELPEHRRTGPRDFILNTANAVNSDGSRKYHLDMQLNTLVSKIQFDTSGVRPRASGVEYLTGQSLYRADPRASLTSSLGTPGSVKASREVILAAGSFNTPQLLKLSGIGPQEELSKHGIETLVNLPGVGSNLQDRYETGVIGESPTNFVLTEKCTFLYSSPDPCLEQWKNGTLFKGTYTTNGIAIAVTRKSSTADDTPDLLVSGAPVKFPGYYPNYSYEGLKESNHWTWITLKAQSRNNAGSVELRSTNPRDTPVITFNSFDTGTTTDGADEKDLQAVHDAMEFSRTIFRDLVPLDGGFTEIWPGPNVTAGSELKDFIKREAWGHHACCTAPIGEDSDPKAVLDSDFRVRGVKGLRVVDASVFPKIPGYYIALPIYMISEKAAEVIIADAA
;
A
#
# COMPACT_ATOMS: atom_id res chain seq x y z
N MET A 1 9.18 -41.26 40.08
CA MET A 1 9.94 -40.91 41.30
C MET A 1 11.42 -41.18 41.04
N ARG A 2 12.30 -40.20 41.27
CA ARG A 2 13.78 -40.25 41.18
C ARG A 2 14.50 -40.14 39.82
N VAL A 3 14.16 -39.20 38.93
CA VAL A 3 15.16 -38.59 37.99
C VAL A 3 14.85 -37.12 37.61
N LEU A 4 13.87 -36.45 38.25
CA LEU A 4 13.50 -35.06 37.93
C LEU A 4 14.00 -34.02 38.96
N GLY A 5 15.00 -34.39 39.78
CA GLY A 5 15.54 -33.54 40.85
C GLY A 5 16.99 -33.05 40.66
N ALA A 6 17.65 -33.36 39.54
CA ALA A 6 19.08 -33.06 39.35
C ALA A 6 19.36 -32.04 38.21
N ALA A 7 18.37 -31.69 37.39
CA ALA A 7 18.54 -30.70 36.32
C ALA A 7 18.23 -29.25 36.73
N ALA A 8 17.67 -29.03 37.93
CA ALA A 8 17.32 -27.71 38.45
C ALA A 8 18.38 -27.08 39.38
N LEU A 9 19.50 -27.77 39.65
CA LEU A 9 20.63 -27.24 40.43
C LEU A 9 21.87 -26.92 39.59
N GLY A 10 21.89 -27.28 38.30
CA GLY A 10 23.03 -27.05 37.40
C GLY A 10 22.95 -25.78 36.56
N ILE A 11 21.82 -25.07 36.56
CA ILE A 11 21.60 -23.86 35.74
C ILE A 11 21.58 -22.57 36.59
N ALA A 12 21.64 -22.70 37.93
CA ALA A 12 21.74 -21.56 38.86
C ALA A 12 23.18 -21.28 39.37
N LEU A 13 24.19 -21.99 38.84
CA LEU A 13 25.60 -21.89 39.27
C LEU A 13 26.59 -21.52 38.15
N LEU A 14 26.10 -21.09 36.98
CA LEU A 14 26.93 -20.54 35.89
C LEU A 14 26.69 -19.04 35.63
N SER A 15 26.01 -18.35 36.55
CA SER A 15 25.69 -16.93 36.47
C SER A 15 26.26 -16.09 37.62
N THR A 16 27.41 -16.46 38.20
CA THR A 16 28.12 -15.63 39.19
C THR A 16 29.62 -15.90 39.22
N THR A 17 30.34 -15.61 38.14
CA THR A 17 31.78 -15.29 38.23
C THR A 17 32.16 -14.23 37.20
N ILE A 18 31.68 -12.99 37.41
CA ILE A 18 32.40 -11.81 36.91
C ILE A 18 33.29 -11.39 38.08
N MET A 19 34.60 -11.68 37.98
CA MET A 19 35.56 -11.15 38.94
C MET A 19 35.53 -9.62 38.83
N ALA A 20 35.11 -8.94 39.89
CA ALA A 20 35.44 -7.54 40.08
C ALA A 20 36.97 -7.47 40.23
N ALA A 21 37.67 -6.95 39.23
CA ALA A 21 39.08 -6.61 39.37
C ALA A 21 39.22 -5.63 40.54
N SER A 22 40.15 -5.89 41.46
CA SER A 22 40.39 -4.96 42.55
C SER A 22 40.91 -3.63 41.98
N VAL A 23 40.60 -2.49 42.62
CA VAL A 23 41.07 -1.15 42.18
C VAL A 23 42.61 -1.10 41.99
N LYS A 24 43.36 -1.94 42.72
CA LYS A 24 44.82 -2.13 42.56
C LYS A 24 45.22 -2.82 41.26
N GLU A 25 44.41 -3.72 40.72
CA GLU A 25 44.66 -4.38 39.43
C GLU A 25 44.33 -3.46 38.25
N LEU A 26 43.32 -2.59 38.39
CA LEU A 26 42.98 -1.58 37.39
C LEU A 26 44.06 -0.48 37.30
N GLU A 27 44.63 -0.09 38.44
CA GLU A 27 45.73 0.88 38.53
C GLU A 27 47.04 0.38 37.85
N ALA A 28 47.25 -0.95 37.79
CA ALA A 28 48.40 -1.56 37.13
C ALA A 28 48.25 -1.66 35.60
N LEU A 29 47.02 -1.64 35.08
CA LEU A 29 46.70 -1.82 33.65
C LEU A 29 46.44 -0.50 32.91
N LEU A 30 46.16 0.59 33.63
CA LEU A 30 45.85 1.89 33.05
C LEU A 30 47.11 2.78 32.88
N PRO A 31 47.22 3.53 31.77
CA PRO A 31 48.27 4.53 31.60
C PRO A 31 48.22 5.64 32.66
N LYS A 32 49.37 6.20 33.01
CA LYS A 32 49.48 7.29 34.01
C LYS A 32 48.65 8.54 33.64
N CYS A 33 48.52 8.83 32.34
CA CYS A 33 47.70 9.94 31.86
C CYS A 33 46.19 9.70 32.13
N ALA A 34 45.72 8.45 31.94
CA ALA A 34 44.34 8.06 32.16
C ALA A 34 43.97 8.09 33.64
N LEU A 35 44.88 7.66 34.52
CA LEU A 35 44.72 7.77 35.97
C LEU A 35 44.57 9.23 36.43
N LYS A 36 45.35 10.15 35.84
CA LYS A 36 45.19 11.60 36.10
C LYS A 36 43.83 12.10 35.61
N CYS A 37 43.38 11.67 34.44
CA CYS A 37 42.06 12.03 33.93
C CYS A 37 40.94 11.53 34.84
N MET A 38 40.98 10.26 35.27
CA MET A 38 40.01 9.71 36.22
C MET A 38 40.01 10.49 37.54
N ALA A 39 41.17 10.87 38.07
CA ALA A 39 41.26 11.67 39.31
C ALA A 39 40.62 13.06 39.17
N VAL A 40 40.61 13.64 37.97
CA VAL A 40 40.02 14.97 37.70
C VAL A 40 38.53 14.87 37.33
N THR A 41 38.08 13.77 36.73
CA THR A 41 36.68 13.61 36.29
C THR A 41 35.77 13.05 37.37
N ILE A 42 36.28 12.19 38.27
CA ILE A 42 35.51 11.60 39.36
C ILE A 42 34.84 12.65 40.26
N PRO A 43 35.52 13.71 40.73
CA PRO A 43 34.89 14.77 41.53
C PRO A 43 33.79 15.56 40.81
N LYS A 44 33.71 15.45 39.47
CA LYS A 44 32.69 16.10 38.63
C LYS A 44 31.52 15.17 38.28
N SER A 45 31.53 13.95 38.80
CA SER A 45 30.51 12.93 38.57
C SER A 45 29.87 12.48 39.88
N SER A 46 28.80 11.69 39.79
CA SER A 46 28.15 11.07 40.95
C SER A 46 28.92 9.86 41.50
N CYS A 47 29.95 9.40 40.79
CA CYS A 47 30.67 8.16 41.09
C CYS A 47 31.85 8.36 42.05
N THR A 48 32.25 7.28 42.74
CA THR A 48 33.47 7.23 43.55
C THR A 48 34.55 6.37 42.88
N LEU A 49 35.82 6.53 43.28
CA LEU A 49 36.97 5.75 42.77
C LEU A 49 36.80 4.24 42.92
N THR A 50 36.01 3.79 43.90
CA THR A 50 35.77 2.37 44.21
C THR A 50 34.47 1.83 43.64
N ASP A 51 33.59 2.69 43.10
CA ASP A 51 32.28 2.28 42.57
C ASP A 51 32.37 2.03 41.06
N GLN A 52 32.81 0.82 40.71
CA GLN A 52 32.94 0.37 39.33
C GLN A 52 31.60 0.33 38.60
N THR A 53 30.50 -0.05 39.28
CA THR A 53 29.17 -0.10 38.66
C THR A 53 28.73 1.29 38.22
N CYS A 54 28.87 2.29 39.10
CA CYS A 54 28.59 3.68 38.74
C CYS A 54 29.46 4.16 37.59
N GLN A 55 30.78 3.90 37.63
CA GLN A 55 31.72 4.29 36.57
C GLN A 55 31.34 3.70 35.20
N CYS A 56 30.70 2.52 35.18
CA CYS A 56 30.25 1.86 33.96
C CYS A 56 28.88 2.32 33.47
N THR A 57 27.99 2.78 34.36
CA THR A 57 26.61 3.18 34.02
C THR A 57 26.40 4.68 33.91
N ASP A 58 27.26 5.49 34.53
CA ASP A 58 27.14 6.95 34.53
C ASP A 58 27.64 7.54 33.19
N THR A 59 26.70 8.07 32.42
CA THR A 59 26.93 8.63 31.08
C THR A 59 27.71 9.94 31.12
N THR A 60 27.64 10.68 32.23
CA THR A 60 28.35 11.95 32.40
C THR A 60 29.83 11.70 32.70
N TYR A 61 30.11 10.74 33.57
CA TYR A 61 31.45 10.28 33.88
C TYR A 61 32.16 9.73 32.64
N THR A 62 31.52 8.84 31.89
CA THR A 62 32.12 8.22 30.69
C THR A 62 32.41 9.25 29.59
N ALA A 63 31.56 10.26 29.41
CA ALA A 63 31.79 11.36 28.46
C ALA A 63 32.97 12.27 28.88
N LEU A 64 32.99 12.72 30.14
CA LEU A 64 34.07 13.57 30.68
C LEU A 64 35.42 12.85 30.69
N LEU A 65 35.42 11.56 31.00
CA LEU A 65 36.62 10.73 30.97
C LEU A 65 37.16 10.60 29.55
N GLN A 66 36.29 10.32 28.56
CA GLN A 66 36.68 10.24 27.15
C GLN A 66 37.28 11.57 26.66
N GLU A 67 36.68 12.71 27.00
CA GLU A 67 37.16 14.04 26.61
C GLU A 67 38.55 14.35 27.22
N CYS A 68 38.74 14.06 28.51
CA CYS A 68 40.04 14.24 29.16
C CYS A 68 41.11 13.33 28.56
N VAL A 69 40.79 12.05 28.35
CA VAL A 69 41.74 11.04 27.84
C VAL A 69 42.18 11.41 26.43
N VAL A 70 41.25 11.77 25.53
CA VAL A 70 41.59 12.19 24.16
C VAL A 70 42.45 13.46 24.13
N SER A 71 42.26 14.39 25.07
CA SER A 71 43.02 15.64 25.11
C SER A 71 44.38 15.53 25.82
N SER A 72 44.54 14.58 26.75
CA SER A 72 45.69 14.53 27.66
C SER A 72 46.57 13.26 27.53
N CYS A 73 46.11 12.25 26.78
CA CYS A 73 46.84 11.00 26.53
C CYS A 73 47.25 10.85 25.06
N THR A 74 48.27 10.03 24.79
CA THR A 74 48.55 9.57 23.42
C THR A 74 47.42 8.67 22.90
N ILE A 75 47.31 8.48 21.58
CA ILE A 75 46.26 7.64 20.98
C ILE A 75 46.35 6.19 21.48
N LYS A 76 47.57 5.62 21.59
CA LYS A 76 47.79 4.27 22.14
C LYS A 76 47.35 4.17 23.60
N GLU A 77 47.64 5.17 24.43
CA GLU A 77 47.18 5.21 25.81
C GLU A 77 45.65 5.36 25.91
N SER A 78 45.04 6.17 25.04
CA SER A 78 43.59 6.34 24.95
C SER A 78 42.87 5.04 24.57
N LEU A 79 43.40 4.30 23.60
CA LEU A 79 42.86 2.99 23.21
C LEU A 79 43.07 1.93 24.30
N THR A 80 44.23 1.93 24.96
CA THR A 80 44.50 1.04 26.09
C THR A 80 43.52 1.30 27.23
N THR A 81 43.29 2.58 27.55
CA THR A 81 42.30 3.01 28.54
C THR A 81 40.91 2.52 28.18
N LYS A 82 40.50 2.72 26.92
CA LYS A 82 39.20 2.26 26.43
C LYS A 82 39.04 0.74 26.49
N ASN A 83 40.07 -0.03 26.17
CA ASN A 83 40.02 -1.49 26.29
C ASN A 83 39.88 -1.95 27.74
N VAL A 84 40.68 -1.39 28.64
CA VAL A 84 40.68 -1.75 30.07
C VAL A 84 39.35 -1.36 30.72
N THR A 85 38.84 -0.14 30.47
CA THR A 85 37.56 0.32 31.06
C THR A 85 36.37 -0.44 30.50
N THR A 86 36.30 -0.68 29.18
CA THR A 86 35.19 -1.46 28.59
C THR A 86 35.19 -2.92 29.02
N THR A 87 36.37 -3.54 29.15
CA THR A 87 36.51 -4.90 29.68
C THR A 87 36.09 -4.98 31.14
N ALA A 88 36.52 -4.01 31.96
CA ALA A 88 36.13 -3.92 33.37
C ALA A 88 34.60 -3.72 33.52
N CYS A 89 33.97 -3.02 32.59
CA CYS A 89 32.52 -2.83 32.58
C CYS A 89 31.70 -4.00 32.01
N GLY A 90 32.35 -5.10 31.61
CA GLY A 90 31.66 -6.27 31.03
C GLY A 90 30.99 -5.97 29.69
N ALA A 91 31.46 -4.97 28.95
CA ALA A 91 30.90 -4.63 27.64
C ALA A 91 31.09 -5.81 26.66
N PRO A 92 30.08 -6.13 25.82
CA PRO A 92 30.19 -7.25 24.89
C PRO A 92 31.28 -6.98 23.84
N VAL A 93 32.19 -7.94 23.65
CA VAL A 93 33.19 -7.89 22.58
C VAL A 93 32.48 -8.04 21.24
N ARG A 94 32.53 -7.00 20.41
CA ARG A 94 31.83 -6.97 19.12
C ARG A 94 32.72 -7.56 18.03
N ASP A 95 32.17 -8.50 17.26
CA ASP A 95 32.84 -9.13 16.12
C ASP A 95 31.86 -9.28 14.94
N ARG A 96 32.18 -8.62 13.82
CA ARG A 96 31.46 -8.74 12.54
C ARG A 96 32.38 -9.06 11.35
N THR A 97 33.56 -9.62 11.62
CA THR A 97 34.59 -9.97 10.63
C THR A 97 34.05 -10.82 9.47
N LYS A 98 33.14 -11.76 9.78
CA LYS A 98 32.52 -12.67 8.79
C LYS A 98 31.77 -11.95 7.67
N ALA A 99 31.19 -10.77 7.91
CA ALA A 99 30.41 -10.06 6.91
C ALA A 99 31.26 -9.65 5.68
N VAL A 100 32.48 -9.16 5.92
CA VAL A 100 33.42 -8.75 4.87
C VAL A 100 33.92 -9.96 4.09
N SER A 101 34.25 -11.05 4.79
CA SER A 101 34.70 -12.29 4.15
C SER A 101 33.60 -12.94 3.29
N TYR A 102 32.36 -13.01 3.79
CA TYR A 102 31.26 -13.62 3.05
C TYR A 102 30.90 -12.82 1.78
N ALA A 103 30.86 -11.49 1.87
CA ALA A 103 30.66 -10.63 0.71
C ALA A 103 31.73 -10.86 -0.36
N GLY A 104 33.01 -10.93 0.06
CA GLY A 104 34.15 -11.23 -0.81
C GLY A 104 34.05 -12.58 -1.53
N VAL A 105 33.88 -13.66 -0.76
CA VAL A 105 33.92 -15.04 -1.31
C VAL A 105 32.70 -15.34 -2.17
N ILE A 106 31.49 -15.06 -1.68
CA ILE A 106 30.25 -15.37 -2.40
C ILE A 106 30.17 -14.54 -3.68
N GLY A 107 30.46 -13.25 -3.60
CA GLY A 107 30.44 -12.37 -4.75
C GLY A 107 31.49 -12.75 -5.80
N LEU A 108 32.69 -13.16 -5.39
CA LEU A 108 33.72 -13.65 -6.31
C LEU A 108 33.27 -14.93 -7.04
N VAL A 109 32.68 -15.90 -6.35
CA VAL A 109 32.21 -17.15 -6.97
C VAL A 109 31.20 -16.84 -8.08
N ILE A 110 30.23 -15.96 -7.81
CA ILE A 110 29.22 -15.58 -8.79
C ILE A 110 29.83 -14.81 -9.96
N ALA A 111 30.74 -13.87 -9.69
CA ALA A 111 31.45 -13.11 -10.71
C ALA A 111 32.31 -14.01 -11.62
N CYS A 112 33.01 -14.98 -11.04
CA CYS A 112 33.77 -16.00 -11.78
C CYS A 112 32.87 -16.84 -12.68
N ILE A 113 31.72 -17.31 -12.18
CA ILE A 113 30.75 -18.04 -13.01
C ILE A 113 30.29 -17.17 -14.18
N ALA A 114 29.91 -15.92 -13.92
CA ALA A 114 29.48 -14.99 -14.96
C ALA A 114 30.58 -14.74 -16.02
N PHE A 115 31.83 -14.59 -15.58
CA PHE A 115 32.98 -14.42 -16.48
C PHE A 115 33.28 -15.68 -17.30
N VAL A 116 33.26 -16.86 -16.68
CA VAL A 116 33.45 -18.14 -17.39
C VAL A 116 32.38 -18.30 -18.47
N LEU A 117 31.11 -18.03 -18.14
CA LEU A 117 30.02 -18.06 -19.12
C LEU A 117 30.24 -17.03 -20.23
N ARG A 118 30.76 -15.83 -19.93
CA ARG A 118 31.15 -14.85 -20.95
C ARG A 118 32.22 -15.41 -21.89
N ILE A 119 33.28 -16.05 -21.39
CA ILE A 119 34.35 -16.64 -22.21
C ILE A 119 33.82 -17.80 -23.05
N VAL A 120 33.01 -18.68 -22.46
CA VAL A 120 32.39 -19.80 -23.19
C VAL A 120 31.56 -19.28 -24.37
N ALA A 121 30.85 -18.16 -24.21
CA ALA A 121 30.09 -17.52 -25.29
C ALA A 121 30.94 -17.06 -26.49
N ARG A 122 32.27 -17.00 -26.34
CA ARG A 122 33.20 -16.51 -27.37
C ARG A 122 33.95 -17.62 -28.11
N PHE A 123 33.78 -18.89 -27.73
CA PHE A 123 34.39 -19.98 -28.48
C PHE A 123 33.81 -20.10 -29.90
N LYS A 124 34.69 -20.36 -30.87
CA LYS A 124 34.33 -20.48 -32.29
C LYS A 124 33.30 -21.57 -32.56
N CYS A 125 33.33 -22.69 -31.83
CA CYS A 125 32.31 -23.75 -31.92
C CYS A 125 30.89 -23.26 -31.58
N LEU A 126 30.79 -22.17 -30.82
CA LEU A 126 29.52 -21.55 -30.46
C LEU A 126 29.13 -20.39 -31.38
N GLY A 127 30.01 -19.96 -32.30
CA GLY A 127 29.79 -18.87 -33.26
C GLY A 127 30.21 -17.49 -32.75
N GLY A 128 30.92 -17.42 -31.61
CA GLY A 128 31.43 -16.17 -31.04
C GLY A 128 32.83 -15.80 -31.52
N THR A 129 33.21 -14.53 -31.35
CA THR A 129 34.57 -14.02 -31.59
C THR A 129 35.05 -13.20 -30.39
N PHE A 130 36.33 -13.27 -30.03
CA PHE A 130 36.89 -12.45 -28.95
C PHE A 130 37.00 -10.97 -29.38
N GLY A 131 36.66 -10.05 -28.48
CA GLY A 131 36.78 -8.60 -28.71
C GLY A 131 37.55 -7.88 -27.59
N MET A 132 37.77 -6.57 -27.77
CA MET A 132 38.41 -5.71 -26.76
C MET A 132 37.62 -5.66 -25.45
N ASP A 133 36.29 -5.87 -25.52
CA ASP A 133 35.44 -5.97 -24.34
C ASP A 133 35.77 -7.18 -23.46
N ASP A 134 36.19 -8.29 -24.07
CA ASP A 134 36.54 -9.53 -23.37
C ASP A 134 37.97 -9.44 -22.78
N LEU A 135 38.92 -8.82 -23.51
CA LEU A 135 40.28 -8.57 -23.00
C LEU A 135 40.27 -7.65 -21.78
N THR A 136 39.54 -6.54 -21.85
CA THR A 136 39.42 -5.58 -20.74
C THR A 136 38.76 -6.21 -19.52
N MET A 137 37.73 -7.05 -19.71
CA MET A 137 37.12 -7.79 -18.60
C MET A 137 38.07 -8.85 -18.01
N GLY A 138 38.88 -9.52 -18.83
CA GLY A 138 39.92 -10.43 -18.33
C GLY A 138 40.93 -9.71 -17.43
N LEU A 139 41.38 -8.52 -17.83
CA LEU A 139 42.25 -7.68 -17.00
C LEU A 139 41.55 -7.23 -15.71
N THR A 140 40.26 -6.87 -15.77
CA THR A 140 39.46 -6.56 -14.57
C THR A 140 39.41 -7.74 -13.61
N MET A 141 39.21 -8.96 -14.09
CA MET A 141 39.16 -10.16 -13.25
C MET A 141 40.49 -10.44 -12.53
N CYS A 142 41.63 -10.14 -13.17
CA CYS A 142 42.94 -10.22 -12.52
C CYS A 142 43.09 -9.26 -11.33
N LEU A 143 42.25 -8.22 -11.22
CA LEU A 143 42.23 -7.28 -10.10
C LEU A 143 41.14 -7.64 -9.07
N VAL A 144 39.98 -8.13 -9.52
CA VAL A 144 38.85 -8.54 -8.66
C VAL A 144 39.20 -9.75 -7.78
N ILE A 145 40.01 -10.70 -8.29
CA ILE A 145 40.44 -11.87 -7.52
C ILE A 145 41.32 -11.45 -6.33
N PRO A 146 42.41 -10.67 -6.52
CA PRO A 146 43.16 -10.11 -5.39
C PRO A 146 42.32 -9.31 -4.41
N LEU A 147 41.43 -8.42 -4.87
CA LEU A 147 40.54 -7.65 -4.00
C LEU A 147 39.73 -8.57 -3.06
N SER A 148 39.13 -9.61 -3.64
CA SER A 148 38.30 -10.56 -2.89
C SER A 148 39.11 -11.49 -1.97
N ALA A 149 40.39 -11.72 -2.27
CA ALA A 149 41.30 -12.47 -1.40
C ALA A 149 41.75 -11.60 -0.22
N LEU A 150 42.07 -10.33 -0.48
CA LEU A 150 42.44 -9.37 0.57
C LEU A 150 41.29 -9.11 1.54
N SER A 151 40.04 -9.19 1.11
CA SER A 151 38.88 -9.04 2.01
C SER A 151 38.82 -10.14 3.09
N VAL A 152 39.32 -11.36 2.80
CA VAL A 152 39.44 -12.44 3.79
C VAL A 152 40.60 -12.15 4.75
N VAL A 153 41.76 -11.75 4.22
CA VAL A 153 42.93 -11.40 5.02
C VAL A 153 42.64 -10.20 5.94
N LEU A 154 41.88 -9.21 5.48
CA LEU A 154 41.40 -8.07 6.28
C LEU A 154 40.52 -8.52 7.45
N ALA A 155 39.57 -9.42 7.18
CA ALA A 155 38.70 -9.98 8.21
C ALA A 155 39.51 -10.74 9.28
N ASP A 156 40.46 -11.58 8.85
CA ASP A 156 41.31 -12.38 9.75
C ASP A 156 42.27 -11.51 10.58
N THR A 157 42.75 -10.39 10.01
CA THR A 157 43.67 -9.47 10.70
C THR A 157 42.95 -8.65 11.79
N GLY A 158 41.64 -8.42 11.65
CA GLY A 158 40.80 -7.78 12.67
C GLY A 158 39.77 -6.77 12.16
N LEU A 159 39.60 -6.58 10.84
CA LEU A 159 38.57 -5.69 10.31
C LEU A 159 37.17 -6.24 10.67
N GLY A 160 36.41 -5.49 11.46
CA GLY A 160 35.15 -5.91 12.07
C GLY A 160 35.22 -6.22 13.56
N ARG A 161 36.37 -5.96 14.20
CA ARG A 161 36.51 -5.85 15.65
C ARG A 161 36.84 -4.43 16.04
N ASP A 162 36.51 -4.08 17.28
CA ASP A 162 36.82 -2.77 17.85
C ASP A 162 38.33 -2.51 17.92
N MET A 163 38.77 -1.33 17.49
CA MET A 163 40.19 -1.01 17.32
C MET A 163 41.00 -1.16 18.62
N TRP A 164 40.38 -0.88 19.77
CA TRP A 164 41.01 -1.03 21.10
C TRP A 164 41.11 -2.48 21.58
N THR A 165 40.43 -3.44 20.92
CA THR A 165 40.53 -4.87 21.24
C THR A 165 41.63 -5.58 20.44
N LEU A 166 42.26 -4.87 19.50
CA LEU A 166 43.28 -5.42 18.60
C LEU A 166 44.70 -5.02 19.04
N PRO A 167 45.70 -5.87 18.80
CA PRO A 167 47.10 -5.44 18.87
C PRO A 167 47.34 -4.25 17.93
N PHE A 168 48.09 -3.25 18.38
CA PHE A 168 48.39 -2.05 17.56
C PHE A 168 49.09 -2.37 16.23
N THR A 169 49.84 -3.46 16.18
CA THR A 169 50.43 -4.00 14.94
C THR A 169 49.36 -4.44 13.94
N ASN A 170 48.27 -5.05 14.42
CA ASN A 170 47.16 -5.48 13.58
C ASN A 170 46.36 -4.29 13.05
N VAL A 171 46.18 -3.22 13.84
CA VAL A 171 45.57 -1.97 13.37
C VAL A 171 46.35 -1.39 12.19
N THR A 172 47.69 -1.33 12.33
CA THR A 172 48.59 -0.90 11.25
C THR A 172 48.51 -1.80 10.04
N GLN A 173 48.45 -3.12 10.23
CA GLN A 173 48.35 -4.11 9.16
C GLN A 173 47.00 -4.04 8.43
N VAL A 174 45.89 -3.81 9.14
CA VAL A 174 44.56 -3.59 8.53
C VAL A 174 44.61 -2.38 7.61
N LEU A 175 45.14 -1.24 8.07
CA LEU A 175 45.24 -0.03 7.24
C LEU A 175 46.20 -0.19 6.06
N TYR A 176 47.29 -0.95 6.24
CA TYR A 176 48.21 -1.27 5.16
C TYR A 176 47.55 -2.11 4.06
N ILE A 177 46.77 -3.12 4.42
CA ILE A 177 46.04 -3.94 3.46
C ILE A 177 44.93 -3.10 2.79
N TYR A 178 44.21 -2.29 3.58
CA TYR A 178 43.15 -1.42 3.10
C TYR A 178 43.64 -0.40 2.07
N PHE A 179 44.88 0.10 2.20
CA PHE A 179 45.52 0.96 1.20
C PHE A 179 45.63 0.29 -0.17
N TRP A 180 46.06 -0.97 -0.22
CA TRP A 180 46.15 -1.72 -1.47
C TRP A 180 44.76 -2.10 -2.02
N ASP A 181 43.84 -2.44 -1.13
CA ASP A 181 42.45 -2.75 -1.45
C ASP A 181 41.75 -1.55 -2.12
N GLU A 182 41.98 -0.33 -1.62
CA GLU A 182 41.49 0.92 -2.22
C GLU A 182 41.98 1.12 -3.65
N LEU A 183 43.27 0.86 -3.92
CA LEU A 183 43.85 1.01 -5.27
C LEU A 183 43.26 0.00 -6.26
N LEU A 184 43.01 -1.23 -5.81
CA LEU A 184 42.35 -2.26 -6.62
C LEU A 184 40.91 -1.84 -6.93
N TYR A 185 40.15 -1.40 -5.92
CA TYR A 185 38.78 -0.92 -6.08
C TYR A 185 38.68 0.22 -7.10
N LEU A 186 39.50 1.27 -6.94
CA LEU A 186 39.53 2.44 -7.84
C LEU A 186 39.93 2.07 -9.27
N SER A 187 40.63 0.94 -9.45
CA SER A 187 41.01 0.43 -10.76
C SER A 187 39.92 -0.42 -11.42
N ILE A 188 39.24 -1.25 -10.64
CA ILE A 188 38.22 -2.20 -11.14
C ILE A 188 37.00 -1.48 -11.70
N LEU A 189 36.54 -0.41 -11.04
CA LEU A 189 35.34 0.33 -11.44
C LEU A 189 35.41 0.89 -12.88
N PRO A 190 36.41 1.73 -13.24
CA PRO A 190 36.51 2.27 -14.58
C PRO A 190 36.83 1.18 -15.61
N MET A 191 37.61 0.15 -15.28
CA MET A 191 37.90 -0.95 -16.21
C MET A 191 36.66 -1.78 -16.55
N THR A 192 35.77 -2.00 -15.59
CA THR A 192 34.47 -2.66 -15.80
C THR A 192 33.60 -1.84 -16.77
N LYS A 193 33.52 -0.52 -16.54
CA LYS A 193 32.79 0.42 -17.40
C LYS A 193 33.38 0.48 -18.82
N ILE A 194 34.71 0.48 -18.95
CA ILE A 194 35.41 0.44 -20.24
C ILE A 194 35.07 -0.84 -21.01
N SER A 195 35.01 -2.01 -20.35
CA SER A 195 34.56 -3.26 -20.99
C SER A 195 33.14 -3.15 -21.54
N ILE A 196 32.20 -2.55 -20.80
CA ILE A 196 30.83 -2.29 -21.25
C ILE A 196 30.82 -1.34 -22.46
N CYS A 197 31.60 -0.25 -22.42
CA CYS A 197 31.72 0.69 -23.54
C CYS A 197 32.35 0.04 -24.78
N CYS A 198 33.36 -0.81 -24.64
CA CYS A 198 33.94 -1.59 -25.74
C CYS A 198 32.89 -2.52 -26.37
N PHE A 199 32.02 -3.11 -25.54
CA PHE A 199 30.90 -3.91 -26.03
C PHE A 199 29.88 -3.06 -26.80
N TYR A 200 29.57 -1.85 -26.35
CA TYR A 200 28.71 -0.92 -27.09
C TYR A 200 29.29 -0.53 -28.45
N LEU A 201 30.60 -0.24 -28.52
CA LEU A 201 31.30 0.04 -29.77
C LEU A 201 31.28 -1.14 -30.75
N ARG A 202 31.16 -2.35 -30.23
CA ARG A 202 31.07 -3.57 -31.04
C ARG A 202 29.68 -3.78 -31.64
N ILE A 203 28.62 -3.40 -30.91
CA ILE A 203 27.23 -3.60 -31.35
C ILE A 203 26.72 -2.46 -32.22
N PHE A 204 27.00 -1.22 -31.84
CA PHE A 204 26.35 -0.06 -32.44
C PHE A 204 27.27 0.64 -33.46
N PRO A 205 26.91 0.65 -34.76
CA PRO A 205 27.74 1.25 -35.80
C PRO A 205 27.57 2.78 -35.94
N ALA A 206 26.56 3.38 -35.30
CA ALA A 206 26.21 4.79 -35.48
C ALA A 206 27.36 5.74 -35.08
N ARG A 207 27.79 6.62 -35.99
CA ARG A 207 28.96 7.51 -35.78
C ARG A 207 28.84 8.38 -34.53
N ASN A 208 27.72 9.06 -34.34
CA ASN A 208 27.49 9.93 -33.16
C ASN A 208 27.54 9.14 -31.84
N PHE A 209 27.00 7.93 -31.84
CA PHE A 209 27.01 7.05 -30.67
C PHE A 209 28.43 6.55 -30.35
N ARG A 210 29.21 6.19 -31.38
CA ARG A 210 30.60 5.76 -31.21
C ARG A 210 31.48 6.89 -30.68
N THR A 211 31.32 8.11 -31.20
CA THR A 211 32.05 9.30 -30.70
C THR A 211 31.74 9.53 -29.22
N LEU A 212 30.46 9.50 -28.83
CA LEU A 212 30.06 9.67 -27.43
C LEU A 212 30.62 8.53 -26.55
N THR A 213 30.63 7.29 -27.05
CA THR A 213 31.19 6.15 -26.31
C THR A 213 32.70 6.28 -26.11
N TYR A 214 33.46 6.78 -27.09
CA TYR A 214 34.89 7.05 -26.92
C TYR A 214 35.17 8.16 -25.90
N ILE A 215 34.33 9.20 -25.85
CA ILE A 215 34.42 10.24 -24.81
C ILE A 215 34.24 9.62 -23.42
N VAL A 216 33.25 8.75 -23.23
CA VAL A 216 33.01 8.07 -21.95
C VAL A 216 34.16 7.13 -21.56
N ILE A 217 34.78 6.44 -22.53
CA ILE A 217 36.02 5.68 -22.28
C ILE A 217 37.14 6.61 -21.80
N GLY A 218 37.32 7.76 -22.45
CA GLY A 218 38.29 8.79 -22.05
C GLY A 218 38.06 9.29 -20.62
N LEU A 219 36.80 9.54 -20.23
CA LEU A 219 36.44 9.94 -18.86
C LEU A 219 36.77 8.86 -17.83
N ASN A 220 36.53 7.58 -18.14
CA ASN A 220 36.89 6.47 -17.25
C ASN A 220 38.41 6.30 -17.11
N ILE A 221 39.18 6.51 -18.18
CA ILE A 221 40.65 6.51 -18.12
C ILE A 221 41.16 7.69 -17.29
N ALA A 222 40.57 8.88 -17.46
CA ALA A 222 40.92 10.06 -16.67
C ALA A 222 40.63 9.84 -15.18
N TYR A 223 39.46 9.26 -14.85
CA TYR A 223 39.11 8.87 -13.48
C TYR A 223 40.13 7.88 -12.90
N LEU A 224 40.45 6.82 -13.65
CA LEU A 224 41.43 5.81 -13.25
C LEU A 224 42.78 6.43 -12.91
N LEU A 225 43.35 7.21 -13.83
CA LEU A 225 44.66 7.82 -13.65
C LEU A 225 44.66 8.83 -12.50
N ALA A 226 43.65 9.69 -12.44
CA ALA A 226 43.57 10.74 -11.42
C ALA A 226 43.46 10.14 -10.01
N PHE A 227 42.47 9.28 -9.78
CA PHE A 227 42.20 8.78 -8.43
C PHE A 227 43.24 7.76 -7.95
N VAL A 228 43.79 6.92 -8.83
CA VAL A 228 44.90 6.03 -8.44
C VAL A 228 46.15 6.85 -8.07
N LEU A 229 46.53 7.87 -8.86
CA LEU A 229 47.70 8.70 -8.54
C LEU A 229 47.49 9.50 -7.25
N ILE A 230 46.30 10.06 -7.05
CA ILE A 230 45.96 10.80 -5.82
C ILE A 230 46.00 9.85 -4.61
N SER A 231 45.45 8.63 -4.70
CA SER A 231 45.48 7.64 -3.61
C SER A 231 46.89 7.09 -3.32
N VAL A 232 47.73 6.88 -4.34
CA VAL A 232 49.13 6.44 -4.15
C VAL A 232 49.95 7.49 -3.40
N PHE A 233 49.76 8.77 -3.73
CA PHE A 233 50.49 9.89 -3.13
C PHE A 233 49.67 10.65 -2.07
N GLN A 234 48.68 9.98 -1.45
CA GLN A 234 47.76 10.62 -0.51
C GLN A 234 48.44 11.15 0.76
N CYS A 235 49.61 10.61 1.12
CA CYS A 235 50.43 11.04 2.24
C CYS A 235 51.91 11.23 1.86
N ARG A 236 52.58 12.17 2.53
CA ARG A 236 54.03 12.41 2.41
C ARG A 236 54.70 12.29 3.79
N PRO A 237 55.63 11.34 3.97
CA PRO A 237 55.94 10.20 3.08
C PRO A 237 54.78 9.18 3.02
N ILE A 238 54.78 8.28 2.02
CA ILE A 238 53.64 7.38 1.69
C ILE A 238 53.22 6.50 2.87
N GLN A 239 54.17 6.11 3.73
CA GLN A 239 53.90 5.28 4.90
C GLN A 239 52.92 5.92 5.88
N GLY A 240 52.73 7.25 5.81
CA GLY A 240 51.69 7.95 6.56
C GLY A 240 50.26 7.45 6.28
N ALA A 241 50.00 6.79 5.14
CA ALA A 241 48.67 6.25 4.84
C ALA A 241 48.22 5.15 5.84
N TRP A 242 49.16 4.38 6.39
CA TRP A 242 48.87 3.31 7.35
C TRP A 242 49.54 3.49 8.72
N LEU A 243 50.44 4.48 8.88
CA LEU A 243 51.09 4.79 10.16
C LEU A 243 50.51 6.03 10.86
N ARG A 244 49.72 6.88 10.20
CA ARG A 244 49.22 8.13 10.83
C ARG A 244 48.28 7.92 12.02
N TRP A 245 47.67 6.74 12.14
CA TRP A 245 46.59 6.49 13.10
C TRP A 245 47.05 6.61 14.55
N ASP A 246 48.34 6.41 14.84
CA ASP A 246 48.88 6.48 16.20
C ASP A 246 49.35 7.89 16.63
N GLY A 247 49.42 8.84 15.69
CA GLY A 247 49.78 10.23 15.94
C GLY A 247 51.27 10.46 16.28
N GLU A 248 52.14 9.44 16.17
CA GLU A 248 53.55 9.53 16.62
C GLU A 248 54.51 10.03 15.53
N GLY A 249 54.06 10.12 14.26
CA GLY A 249 54.88 10.58 13.14
C GLY A 249 54.38 11.87 12.48
N ASN A 250 55.31 12.67 11.94
CA ASN A 250 54.98 13.89 11.20
C ASN A 250 54.64 13.56 9.73
N TYR A 251 53.40 13.18 9.49
CA TYR A 251 52.87 12.86 8.15
C TYR A 251 51.95 13.98 7.67
N LYS A 252 52.14 14.45 6.43
CA LYS A 252 51.18 15.36 5.79
C LYS A 252 50.39 14.60 4.73
N CYS A 253 49.08 14.48 4.94
CA CYS A 253 48.17 13.84 3.99
C CYS A 253 47.22 14.86 3.37
N ASN A 254 46.69 14.54 2.20
CA ASN A 254 45.59 15.29 1.60
C ASN A 254 44.27 15.07 2.38
N HIS A 255 43.19 15.72 1.97
CA HIS A 255 41.86 15.46 2.54
C HIS A 255 41.30 14.13 2.04
N ILE A 256 41.71 13.02 2.67
CA ILE A 256 41.35 11.64 2.29
C ILE A 256 39.83 11.44 2.19
N ASN A 257 39.05 12.02 3.11
CA ASN A 257 37.58 11.95 3.06
C ASN A 257 37.02 12.67 1.83
N ALA A 258 37.52 13.87 1.51
CA ALA A 258 37.09 14.62 0.35
C ALA A 258 37.47 13.90 -0.96
N GLN A 259 38.65 13.27 -1.00
CA GLN A 259 39.06 12.37 -2.08
C GLN A 259 38.08 11.20 -2.24
N GLY A 260 37.71 10.53 -1.14
CA GLY A 260 36.75 9.42 -1.14
C GLY A 260 35.37 9.83 -1.64
N TRP A 261 34.85 10.98 -1.20
CA TRP A 261 33.57 11.52 -1.65
C TRP A 261 33.60 11.92 -3.12
N ALA A 262 34.64 12.62 -3.56
CA ALA A 262 34.81 13.01 -4.97
C ALA A 262 34.88 11.77 -5.88
N SER A 263 35.64 10.76 -5.47
CA SER A 263 35.74 9.48 -6.18
C SER A 263 34.38 8.78 -6.29
N ALA A 264 33.63 8.69 -5.18
CA ALA A 264 32.33 8.04 -5.15
C ALA A 264 31.27 8.78 -6.00
N ILE A 265 31.21 10.12 -5.91
CA ILE A 265 30.27 10.94 -6.68
C ILE A 265 30.55 10.84 -8.18
N ILE A 266 31.82 10.98 -8.58
CA ILE A 266 32.18 10.92 -10.00
C ILE A 266 31.93 9.51 -10.56
N ASN A 267 32.25 8.46 -9.80
CA ASN A 267 31.97 7.09 -10.20
C ASN A 267 30.46 6.84 -10.40
N MET A 268 29.61 7.30 -9.47
CA MET A 268 28.16 7.21 -9.59
C MET A 268 27.62 7.93 -10.84
N VAL A 269 28.16 9.11 -11.16
CA VAL A 269 27.81 9.83 -12.40
C VAL A 269 28.23 9.03 -13.63
N LEU A 270 29.41 8.42 -13.63
CA LEU A 270 29.87 7.56 -14.72
C LEU A 270 29.02 6.30 -14.90
N ASP A 271 28.50 5.71 -13.81
CA ASP A 271 27.54 4.59 -13.87
C ASP A 271 26.25 4.99 -14.60
N LEU A 272 25.68 6.14 -14.23
CA LEU A 272 24.48 6.66 -14.89
C LEU A 272 24.72 6.95 -16.37
N ILE A 273 25.87 7.55 -16.73
CA ILE A 273 26.21 7.84 -18.13
C ILE A 273 26.31 6.54 -18.94
N VAL A 274 27.02 5.53 -18.43
CA VAL A 274 27.18 4.23 -19.12
C VAL A 274 25.86 3.49 -19.25
N MET A 275 24.96 3.62 -18.28
CA MET A 275 23.61 3.07 -18.33
C MET A 275 22.72 3.79 -19.35
N ILE A 276 22.72 5.12 -19.36
CA ILE A 276 21.83 5.90 -20.23
C ILE A 276 22.24 5.84 -21.70
N LEU A 277 23.55 5.75 -21.96
CA LEU A 277 24.15 5.81 -23.29
C LEU A 277 23.41 4.96 -24.36
N PRO A 278 23.16 3.64 -24.17
CA PRO A 278 22.47 2.81 -25.17
C PRO A 278 20.93 2.98 -25.21
N LEU A 279 20.29 3.62 -24.23
CA LEU A 279 18.82 3.66 -24.10
C LEU A 279 18.13 4.29 -25.30
N LYS A 280 18.66 5.41 -25.79
CA LYS A 280 18.10 6.08 -26.98
C LYS A 280 18.10 5.18 -28.21
N GLN A 281 19.15 4.37 -28.37
CA GLN A 281 19.25 3.47 -29.53
C GLN A 281 18.42 2.20 -29.38
N LEU A 282 18.16 1.78 -28.14
CA LEU A 282 17.25 0.67 -27.84
C LEU A 282 15.78 1.07 -27.93
N TYR A 283 15.43 2.31 -27.60
CA TYR A 283 14.08 2.86 -27.75
C TYR A 283 13.64 2.89 -29.22
N ASN A 284 14.56 3.20 -30.14
CA ASN A 284 14.29 3.26 -31.57
C ASN A 284 14.21 1.87 -32.26
N LEU A 285 14.40 0.78 -31.51
CA LEU A 285 14.32 -0.59 -32.03
C LEU A 285 12.97 -1.23 -31.64
N ASN A 286 12.14 -1.57 -32.62
CA ASN A 286 10.90 -2.35 -32.42
C ASN A 286 11.23 -3.79 -31.96
N LEU A 287 11.39 -3.99 -30.66
CA LEU A 287 11.75 -5.27 -30.07
C LEU A 287 10.53 -6.01 -29.48
N SER A 288 10.37 -7.29 -29.83
CA SER A 288 9.39 -8.20 -29.23
C SER A 288 9.50 -8.24 -27.70
N ILE A 289 8.39 -8.44 -26.98
CA ILE A 289 8.29 -8.46 -25.49
C ILE A 289 9.42 -9.25 -24.81
N LYS A 290 9.76 -10.46 -25.29
CA LYS A 290 10.87 -11.28 -24.74
C LYS A 290 12.27 -10.62 -24.88
N LYS A 291 12.49 -9.85 -25.95
CA LYS A 291 13.72 -9.06 -26.14
C LYS A 291 13.73 -7.82 -25.25
N LYS A 292 12.55 -7.24 -24.97
CA LYS A 292 12.34 -6.10 -24.06
C LYS A 292 12.57 -6.49 -22.60
N THR A 293 12.06 -7.65 -22.15
CA THR A 293 12.29 -8.19 -20.79
C THR A 293 13.78 -8.35 -20.48
N PHE A 294 14.57 -8.93 -21.39
CA PHE A 294 16.00 -9.10 -21.14
C PHE A 294 16.77 -7.76 -21.16
N VAL A 295 16.41 -6.85 -22.07
CA VAL A 295 16.98 -5.49 -22.09
C VAL A 295 16.66 -4.79 -20.76
N MET A 296 15.43 -4.94 -20.25
CA MET A 296 15.03 -4.47 -18.93
C MET A 296 15.85 -5.12 -17.81
N CYS A 297 16.07 -6.45 -17.80
CA CYS A 297 16.93 -7.11 -16.82
C CYS A 297 18.37 -6.57 -16.85
N MET A 298 18.96 -6.36 -18.04
CA MET A 298 20.30 -5.79 -18.18
C MET A 298 20.38 -4.36 -17.62
N PHE A 299 19.31 -3.56 -17.78
CA PHE A 299 19.19 -2.23 -17.17
C PHE A 299 18.92 -2.29 -15.67
N SER A 300 18.17 -3.28 -15.17
CA SER A 300 17.92 -3.49 -13.74
C SER A 300 19.22 -3.72 -12.97
N PHE A 301 20.18 -4.47 -13.55
CA PHE A 301 21.50 -4.63 -12.93
C PHE A 301 22.35 -3.35 -12.98
N GLY A 302 22.22 -2.52 -14.02
CA GLY A 302 22.86 -1.19 -14.06
C GLY A 302 22.31 -0.21 -13.01
N ILE A 303 20.99 -0.23 -12.79
CA ILE A 303 20.33 0.51 -11.71
C ILE A 303 20.80 -0.02 -10.35
N PHE A 304 20.88 -1.35 -10.20
CA PHE A 304 21.33 -1.97 -8.95
C PHE A 304 22.79 -1.62 -8.60
N VAL A 305 23.71 -1.59 -9.56
CA VAL A 305 25.08 -1.09 -9.34
C VAL A 305 25.06 0.34 -8.81
N THR A 306 24.26 1.22 -9.43
CA THR A 306 24.14 2.62 -9.00
C THR A 306 23.61 2.74 -7.56
N VAL A 307 22.64 1.91 -7.18
CA VAL A 307 22.11 1.85 -5.80
C VAL A 307 23.21 1.43 -4.82
N VAL A 308 24.01 0.42 -5.16
CA VAL A 308 25.15 0.00 -4.33
C VAL A 308 26.18 1.14 -4.20
N SER A 309 26.47 1.88 -5.28
CA SER A 309 27.35 3.06 -5.23
C SER A 309 26.83 4.16 -4.30
N ILE A 310 25.50 4.36 -4.22
CA ILE A 310 24.85 5.31 -3.29
C ILE A 310 25.01 4.85 -1.84
N LEU A 311 24.74 3.58 -1.55
CA LEU A 311 24.87 3.01 -0.20
C LEU A 311 26.33 3.06 0.31
N ARG A 312 27.29 2.93 -0.60
CA ARG A 312 28.70 3.13 -0.31
C ARG A 312 29.02 4.59 0.02
N LEU A 313 28.50 5.55 -0.74
CA LEU A 313 28.69 6.99 -0.46
C LEU A 313 28.13 7.38 0.90
N ASP A 314 26.94 6.88 1.26
CA ASP A 314 26.35 7.06 2.59
C ASP A 314 27.30 6.56 3.69
N SER A 315 27.85 5.35 3.51
CA SER A 315 28.82 4.77 4.46
C SER A 315 30.08 5.63 4.61
N LEU A 316 30.61 6.20 3.51
CA LEU A 316 31.77 7.08 3.53
C LEU A 316 31.50 8.44 4.20
N ILE A 317 30.28 8.97 4.07
CA ILE A 317 29.89 10.22 4.75
C ILE A 317 29.71 9.96 6.25
N LYS A 318 29.00 8.89 6.59
CA LYS A 318 28.68 8.53 7.98
C LYS A 318 29.93 8.29 8.84
N PHE A 319 30.97 7.70 8.28
CA PHE A 319 32.19 7.34 9.00
C PHE A 319 33.39 8.24 8.69
N ALA A 320 33.16 9.43 8.14
CA ALA A 320 34.24 10.35 7.76
C ALA A 320 35.08 10.82 8.97
N SER A 321 34.49 10.92 10.15
CA SER A 321 35.16 11.36 11.39
C SER A 321 35.21 10.26 12.46
N THR A 322 35.25 8.98 12.06
CA THR A 322 35.32 7.88 13.02
C THR A 322 36.69 7.75 13.69
N ASP A 323 36.68 7.51 15.00
CA ASP A 323 37.85 7.13 15.79
C ASP A 323 38.04 5.60 15.87
N ASN A 324 37.13 4.81 15.30
CA ASN A 324 37.14 3.34 15.35
C ASN A 324 37.13 2.74 13.93
N VAL A 325 38.24 2.95 13.24
CA VAL A 325 38.38 2.64 11.82
C VAL A 325 38.16 1.15 11.54
N THR A 326 38.69 0.24 12.38
CA THR A 326 38.58 -1.21 12.16
C THR A 326 37.16 -1.74 12.33
N TRP A 327 36.32 -1.08 13.13
CA TRP A 327 34.91 -1.44 13.25
C TRP A 327 34.12 -0.83 12.10
N ASP A 328 34.20 0.47 11.89
CA ASP A 328 33.29 1.22 11.02
C ASP A 328 33.54 1.02 9.52
N TYR A 329 34.79 0.79 9.11
CA TYR A 329 35.13 0.61 7.69
C TYR A 329 34.65 -0.72 7.10
N VAL A 330 34.13 -1.65 7.93
CA VAL A 330 33.47 -2.88 7.45
C VAL A 330 32.39 -2.57 6.42
N THR A 331 31.55 -1.57 6.69
CA THR A 331 30.43 -1.22 5.82
C THR A 331 30.93 -0.66 4.49
N VAL A 332 31.98 0.15 4.52
CA VAL A 332 32.64 0.67 3.32
C VAL A 332 33.25 -0.48 2.51
N GLY A 333 33.94 -1.41 3.17
CA GLY A 333 34.63 -2.53 2.55
C GLY A 333 33.71 -3.54 1.84
N TYR A 334 32.62 -3.98 2.50
CA TYR A 334 31.73 -4.96 1.86
C TYR A 334 30.92 -4.32 0.72
N TRP A 335 30.49 -3.05 0.83
CA TRP A 335 29.82 -2.38 -0.29
C TRP A 335 30.75 -2.16 -1.48
N SER A 336 32.01 -1.76 -1.24
CA SER A 336 33.06 -1.68 -2.27
C SER A 336 33.25 -3.00 -3.02
N THR A 337 33.24 -4.10 -2.28
CA THR A 337 33.42 -5.45 -2.83
C THR A 337 32.22 -5.89 -3.66
N ILE A 338 30.99 -5.71 -3.13
CA ILE A 338 29.74 -6.01 -3.83
C ILE A 338 29.61 -5.18 -5.11
N GLU A 339 29.95 -3.88 -5.07
CA GLU A 339 29.91 -3.00 -6.23
C GLU A 339 30.76 -3.53 -7.38
N CYS A 340 31.98 -3.98 -7.08
CA CYS A 340 32.89 -4.59 -8.06
C CYS A 340 32.31 -5.89 -8.66
N HIS A 341 31.81 -6.80 -7.82
CA HIS A 341 31.28 -8.08 -8.29
C HIS A 341 30.02 -7.90 -9.15
N VAL A 342 29.07 -7.07 -8.71
CA VAL A 342 27.85 -6.78 -9.45
C VAL A 342 28.16 -6.07 -10.77
N GLY A 343 29.14 -5.16 -10.78
CA GLY A 343 29.65 -4.54 -11.99
C GLY A 343 30.15 -5.55 -13.02
N VAL A 344 30.96 -6.53 -12.59
CA VAL A 344 31.44 -7.63 -13.45
C VAL A 344 30.28 -8.47 -13.98
N ILE A 345 29.32 -8.84 -13.12
CA ILE A 345 28.14 -9.62 -13.51
C ILE A 345 27.37 -8.87 -14.59
N CYS A 346 27.06 -7.59 -14.36
CA CYS A 346 26.37 -6.71 -15.30
C CYS A 346 27.08 -6.66 -16.67
N ALA A 347 28.40 -6.51 -16.67
CA ALA A 347 29.20 -6.49 -17.89
C ALA A 347 29.23 -7.85 -18.63
N CYS A 348 28.98 -8.97 -17.95
CA CYS A 348 28.96 -10.31 -18.53
C CYS A 348 27.59 -10.73 -19.09
N LEU A 349 26.48 -10.16 -18.61
CA LEU A 349 25.11 -10.48 -19.03
C LEU A 349 24.88 -10.49 -20.56
N PRO A 350 25.41 -9.53 -21.35
CA PRO A 350 25.16 -9.53 -22.78
C PRO A 350 25.72 -10.77 -23.50
N ALA A 351 26.84 -11.32 -23.03
CA ALA A 351 27.45 -12.54 -23.58
C ALA A 351 26.69 -13.80 -23.15
N ILE A 352 26.25 -13.86 -21.89
CA ILE A 352 25.46 -14.97 -21.34
C ILE A 352 24.14 -15.15 -22.13
N ARG A 353 23.51 -14.05 -22.56
CA ARG A 353 22.33 -14.08 -23.44
C ARG A 353 22.53 -14.90 -24.71
N PHE A 354 23.70 -14.77 -25.33
CA PHE A 354 24.02 -15.47 -26.58
C PHE A 354 24.04 -16.98 -26.36
N LEU A 355 24.57 -17.44 -25.23
CA LEU A 355 24.57 -18.85 -24.84
C LEU A 355 23.16 -19.37 -24.55
N LEU A 356 22.37 -18.64 -23.75
CA LEU A 356 21.01 -19.05 -23.38
C LEU A 356 20.10 -19.22 -24.59
N ARG A 357 20.27 -18.37 -25.62
CA ARG A 357 19.55 -18.50 -26.90
C ARG A 357 19.88 -19.78 -27.67
N LYS A 358 21.10 -20.29 -27.54
CA LYS A 358 21.56 -21.48 -28.26
C LYS A 358 21.25 -22.77 -27.48
N ALA A 359 21.34 -22.72 -26.15
CA ALA A 359 21.09 -23.86 -25.27
C ALA A 359 19.59 -24.17 -25.07
N ALA A 360 18.72 -23.15 -25.07
CA ALA A 360 17.28 -23.33 -24.86
C ALA A 360 16.43 -22.53 -25.89
N PRO A 361 16.45 -22.91 -27.18
CA PRO A 361 15.81 -22.16 -28.26
C PRO A 361 14.27 -22.09 -28.14
N LYS A 362 13.61 -23.06 -27.48
CA LYS A 362 12.15 -23.01 -27.24
C LYS A 362 11.73 -21.95 -26.21
N LEU A 363 12.60 -21.62 -25.24
CA LEU A 363 12.37 -20.55 -24.25
C LEU A 363 12.87 -19.18 -24.76
N PHE A 364 13.96 -19.13 -25.53
CA PHE A 364 14.67 -17.88 -25.87
C PHE A 364 14.81 -17.55 -27.37
N GLY A 365 14.30 -18.39 -28.28
CA GLY A 365 14.24 -18.13 -29.72
C GLY A 365 13.11 -17.15 -30.10
N GLY A 366 13.40 -16.19 -30.99
CA GLY A 366 12.42 -15.20 -31.45
C GLY A 366 11.76 -15.61 -32.76
N THR A 367 10.45 -15.55 -32.83
CA THR A 367 9.67 -15.65 -34.08
C THR A 367 9.99 -14.46 -35.00
N SER A 368 10.35 -14.76 -36.25
CA SER A 368 10.49 -13.79 -37.33
C SER A 368 9.10 -13.36 -37.80
N VAL A 369 8.81 -12.07 -37.76
CA VAL A 369 7.69 -11.49 -38.51
C VAL A 369 8.28 -10.45 -39.44
N ASN A 370 8.17 -10.72 -40.75
CA ASN A 370 8.50 -9.80 -41.83
C ASN A 370 7.66 -8.54 -41.71
N GLN A 371 8.34 -7.39 -41.74
CA GLN A 371 7.73 -6.08 -41.88
C GLN A 371 7.27 -5.87 -43.32
N SER A 372 6.10 -5.26 -43.47
CA SER A 372 5.90 -4.19 -44.45
C SER A 372 4.92 -3.17 -43.87
N PHE A 373 5.47 -2.14 -43.22
CA PHE A 373 4.75 -0.92 -42.86
C PHE A 373 4.76 0.01 -44.07
N GLY A 374 3.57 0.29 -44.62
CA GLY A 374 3.30 1.49 -45.40
C GLY A 374 2.51 2.45 -44.52
N VAL A 375 3.19 3.46 -43.98
CA VAL A 375 2.58 4.58 -43.27
C VAL A 375 1.94 5.51 -44.30
N ASN A 376 0.69 5.91 -44.07
CA ASN A 376 0.31 7.29 -44.35
C ASN A 376 -0.71 7.79 -43.34
N SER A 377 -0.29 8.85 -42.66
CA SER A 377 -1.09 9.70 -41.79
C SER A 377 -2.12 10.46 -42.61
N THR A 378 -3.36 10.51 -42.13
CA THR A 378 -4.15 11.75 -42.17
C THR A 378 -5.13 11.78 -41.01
N SER A 379 -5.05 12.88 -40.26
CA SER A 379 -6.04 13.39 -39.34
C SER A 379 -7.42 13.49 -39.99
N ARG A 380 -8.44 12.93 -39.35
CA ARG A 380 -9.81 13.48 -39.36
C ARG A 380 -10.60 12.83 -38.23
N GLY A 381 -11.17 13.68 -37.39
CA GLY A 381 -12.07 13.25 -36.33
C GLY A 381 -13.29 12.54 -36.90
N THR A 382 -13.67 11.45 -36.26
CA THR A 382 -14.95 10.78 -36.46
C THR A 382 -15.40 10.26 -35.10
N GLY A 383 -16.62 10.65 -34.71
CA GLY A 383 -17.21 10.38 -33.42
C GLY A 383 -17.22 8.90 -33.05
N SER A 384 -17.19 8.66 -31.74
CA SER A 384 -17.44 7.37 -31.13
C SER A 384 -18.76 6.81 -31.64
N ARG A 385 -18.75 5.56 -32.11
CA ARG A 385 -19.92 4.69 -32.30
C ARG A 385 -20.57 4.36 -30.95
N LEU A 386 -21.11 5.39 -30.28
CA LEU A 386 -21.92 5.27 -29.06
C LEU A 386 -23.43 5.28 -29.36
N GLU A 387 -23.83 5.39 -30.63
CA GLU A 387 -25.22 5.24 -31.06
C GLU A 387 -25.28 4.15 -32.13
N GLY A 388 -25.53 2.93 -31.70
CA GLY A 388 -25.82 1.78 -32.55
C GLY A 388 -27.21 1.26 -32.21
N ALA A 389 -28.16 1.54 -33.10
CA ALA A 389 -29.57 1.19 -33.00
C ALA A 389 -29.82 -0.26 -32.54
N ILE A 390 -30.66 -0.41 -31.52
CA ILE A 390 -31.29 -1.68 -31.16
C ILE A 390 -32.23 -2.06 -32.31
N HIS A 391 -31.90 -3.13 -33.02
CA HIS A 391 -32.82 -3.80 -33.93
C HIS A 391 -34.06 -4.25 -33.15
N LYS A 392 -35.23 -3.90 -33.67
CA LYS A 392 -36.59 -4.13 -33.13
C LYS A 392 -37.04 -5.60 -33.14
N ASP A 393 -36.13 -6.55 -33.03
CA ASP A 393 -36.46 -7.97 -32.83
C ASP A 393 -36.21 -8.28 -31.35
N ALA A 394 -37.24 -8.83 -30.68
CA ALA A 394 -37.22 -9.16 -29.25
C ALA A 394 -36.03 -10.09 -28.93
N THR A 395 -34.93 -9.50 -28.51
CA THR A 395 -33.68 -10.20 -28.22
C THR A 395 -33.80 -10.78 -26.82
N GLU A 396 -34.02 -12.08 -26.77
CA GLU A 396 -34.00 -12.85 -25.53
C GLU A 396 -32.55 -13.00 -25.06
N TYR A 397 -32.28 -12.67 -23.79
CA TYR A 397 -30.98 -12.85 -23.14
C TYR A 397 -31.05 -14.05 -22.19
N ASP A 398 -29.92 -14.73 -21.98
CA ASP A 398 -29.85 -15.80 -20.98
C ASP A 398 -30.03 -15.21 -19.58
N TYR A 399 -29.26 -14.15 -19.31
CA TYR A 399 -29.25 -13.48 -18.03
C TYR A 399 -29.49 -11.98 -18.20
N VAL A 400 -30.32 -11.43 -17.32
CA VAL A 400 -30.49 -9.98 -17.18
C VAL A 400 -29.99 -9.59 -15.79
N VAL A 401 -28.91 -8.79 -15.75
CA VAL A 401 -28.30 -8.29 -14.52
C VAL A 401 -28.73 -6.85 -14.30
N VAL A 402 -29.26 -6.54 -13.12
CA VAL A 402 -29.82 -5.24 -12.76
C VAL A 402 -28.89 -4.54 -11.77
N GLY A 403 -28.14 -3.54 -12.24
CA GLY A 403 -27.15 -2.78 -11.47
C GLY A 403 -25.72 -3.24 -11.77
N SER A 404 -24.86 -2.30 -12.17
CA SER A 404 -23.48 -2.55 -12.56
C SER A 404 -22.44 -2.36 -11.45
N GLY A 405 -22.92 -2.25 -10.20
CA GLY A 405 -22.10 -2.00 -9.02
C GLY A 405 -21.12 -3.13 -8.67
N ALA A 406 -20.64 -3.10 -7.43
CA ALA A 406 -19.67 -4.07 -6.91
C ALA A 406 -20.08 -5.54 -7.06
N GLY A 407 -21.38 -5.82 -7.01
CA GLY A 407 -21.92 -7.16 -7.18
C GLY A 407 -22.20 -7.52 -8.64
N GLY A 408 -23.08 -6.76 -9.29
CA GLY A 408 -23.60 -7.12 -10.62
C GLY A 408 -22.61 -6.95 -11.76
N GLY A 409 -21.68 -6.00 -11.66
CA GLY A 409 -20.65 -5.79 -12.67
C GLY A 409 -19.78 -7.03 -12.91
N PRO A 410 -19.11 -7.57 -11.88
CA PRO A 410 -18.30 -8.78 -12.01
C PRO A 410 -19.13 -10.01 -12.41
N VAL A 411 -20.36 -10.18 -11.87
CA VAL A 411 -21.25 -11.28 -12.28
C VAL A 411 -21.53 -11.23 -13.78
N ALA A 412 -21.95 -10.07 -14.30
CA ALA A 412 -22.28 -9.91 -15.71
C ALA A 412 -21.08 -10.23 -16.62
N ALA A 413 -19.90 -9.74 -16.24
CA ALA A 413 -18.66 -10.02 -16.97
C ALA A 413 -18.30 -11.51 -16.94
N ARG A 414 -18.37 -12.18 -15.77
CA ARG A 414 -18.05 -13.61 -15.64
C ARG A 414 -19.02 -14.51 -16.42
N LEU A 415 -20.31 -14.23 -16.37
CA LEU A 415 -21.32 -14.97 -17.14
C LEU A 415 -21.10 -14.83 -18.65
N ALA A 416 -20.76 -13.64 -19.13
CA ALA A 416 -20.44 -13.43 -20.54
C ALA A 416 -19.14 -14.13 -20.96
N ILE A 417 -18.12 -14.14 -20.09
CA ILE A 417 -16.86 -14.88 -20.31
C ILE A 417 -17.11 -16.39 -20.37
N ALA A 418 -18.09 -16.90 -19.61
CA ALA A 418 -18.52 -18.30 -19.65
C ALA A 418 -19.35 -18.65 -20.90
N GLY A 419 -19.64 -17.68 -21.78
CA GLY A 419 -20.30 -17.90 -23.07
C GLY A 419 -21.79 -17.60 -23.10
N HIS A 420 -22.36 -17.04 -22.03
CA HIS A 420 -23.77 -16.68 -21.98
C HIS A 420 -24.06 -15.32 -22.62
N LYS A 421 -25.29 -15.13 -23.13
CA LYS A 421 -25.81 -13.83 -23.56
C LYS A 421 -26.31 -13.06 -22.34
N VAL A 422 -25.63 -11.98 -22.00
CA VAL A 422 -25.92 -11.18 -20.79
C VAL A 422 -26.29 -9.77 -21.18
N LEU A 423 -27.40 -9.27 -20.63
CA LEU A 423 -27.73 -7.85 -20.63
C LEU A 423 -27.52 -7.27 -19.24
N LEU A 424 -26.67 -6.26 -19.14
CA LEU A 424 -26.44 -5.47 -17.94
C LEU A 424 -27.22 -4.14 -18.04
N LEU A 425 -28.17 -3.95 -17.14
CA LEU A 425 -28.97 -2.72 -17.03
C LEU A 425 -28.43 -1.86 -15.89
N ASP A 426 -28.22 -0.56 -16.14
CA ASP A 426 -27.88 0.40 -15.09
C ASP A 426 -28.68 1.68 -15.23
N ALA A 427 -29.10 2.24 -14.09
CA ALA A 427 -29.87 3.48 -14.05
C ALA A 427 -29.02 4.71 -14.38
N GLY A 428 -27.70 4.64 -14.16
CA GLY A 428 -26.75 5.70 -14.46
C GLY A 428 -26.13 5.63 -15.85
N ASP A 429 -25.37 6.66 -16.21
CA ASP A 429 -24.49 6.69 -17.38
C ASP A 429 -23.04 6.31 -17.03
N ASP A 430 -22.08 6.43 -17.96
CA ASP A 430 -20.67 6.15 -17.69
C ASP A 430 -19.87 7.44 -17.43
N GLN A 431 -19.44 7.63 -16.18
CA GLN A 431 -18.62 8.78 -15.76
C GLN A 431 -17.14 8.47 -15.55
N GLY A 432 -16.62 7.30 -15.97
CA GLY A 432 -15.22 6.95 -15.72
C GLY A 432 -14.18 7.75 -16.52
N ASN A 433 -14.63 8.62 -17.42
CA ASN A 433 -13.76 9.61 -18.07
C ASN A 433 -13.62 10.92 -17.28
N ALA A 434 -14.44 11.13 -16.24
CA ALA A 434 -14.40 12.33 -15.42
C ALA A 434 -13.16 12.36 -14.53
N THR A 435 -12.48 13.51 -14.45
CA THR A 435 -11.27 13.69 -13.61
C THR A 435 -11.54 13.33 -12.15
N VAL A 436 -12.68 13.75 -11.60
CA VAL A 436 -13.06 13.46 -10.20
C VAL A 436 -13.26 11.97 -9.93
N GLN A 437 -13.67 11.19 -10.93
CA GLN A 437 -13.80 9.74 -10.82
C GLN A 437 -12.41 9.08 -10.85
N GLN A 438 -11.55 9.53 -11.75
CA GLN A 438 -10.26 8.87 -12.02
C GLN A 438 -9.22 9.13 -10.94
N VAL A 439 -9.13 10.36 -10.43
CA VAL A 439 -8.04 10.81 -9.57
C VAL A 439 -8.32 10.38 -8.12
N PRO A 440 -7.48 9.53 -7.50
CA PRO A 440 -7.71 9.02 -6.15
C PRO A 440 -7.97 10.07 -5.06
N ALA A 441 -7.24 11.20 -5.07
CA ALA A 441 -7.41 12.24 -4.05
C ALA A 441 -8.74 13.03 -4.18
N LEU A 442 -9.42 12.92 -5.32
CA LEU A 442 -10.72 13.56 -5.55
C LEU A 442 -11.90 12.70 -5.10
N GLN A 443 -11.66 11.69 -4.26
CA GLN A 443 -12.69 10.76 -3.81
C GLN A 443 -13.86 11.46 -3.09
N LEU A 444 -13.61 12.51 -2.30
CA LEU A 444 -14.70 13.28 -1.66
C LEU A 444 -15.54 14.02 -2.71
N GLN A 445 -14.91 14.76 -3.62
CA GLN A 445 -15.56 15.47 -4.72
C GLN A 445 -16.37 14.52 -5.61
N SER A 446 -15.85 13.31 -5.83
CA SER A 446 -16.52 12.31 -6.66
C SER A 446 -17.89 11.92 -6.09
N THR A 447 -18.08 11.97 -4.77
CA THR A 447 -19.39 11.70 -4.14
C THR A 447 -20.39 12.84 -4.33
N GLU A 448 -19.92 14.06 -4.61
CA GLU A 448 -20.75 15.24 -4.85
C GLU A 448 -20.77 15.64 -6.33
N TYR A 449 -20.20 14.81 -7.20
CA TYR A 449 -20.17 15.05 -8.64
C TYR A 449 -21.56 14.81 -9.24
N GLU A 450 -22.23 15.92 -9.57
CA GLU A 450 -23.64 15.93 -10.01
C GLU A 450 -23.97 14.87 -11.08
N PRO A 451 -23.13 14.61 -12.10
CA PRO A 451 -23.45 13.60 -13.12
C PRO A 451 -23.59 12.16 -12.62
N MET A 452 -23.01 11.79 -11.47
CA MET A 452 -23.10 10.43 -10.93
C MET A 452 -23.62 10.33 -9.51
N ARG A 453 -23.76 11.43 -8.76
CA ARG A 453 -24.19 11.36 -7.35
C ARG A 453 -25.66 11.00 -7.23
N TRP A 454 -25.95 10.12 -6.27
CA TRP A 454 -27.28 9.85 -5.76
C TRP A 454 -27.34 10.25 -4.28
N ASP A 455 -28.23 11.18 -3.97
CA ASP A 455 -28.44 11.77 -2.67
C ASP A 455 -29.61 11.04 -1.96
N TYR A 456 -29.28 10.05 -1.14
CA TYR A 456 -30.23 9.51 -0.17
C TYR A 456 -30.19 10.34 1.10
N PHE A 457 -31.35 10.49 1.75
CA PHE A 457 -31.43 11.06 3.08
C PHE A 457 -31.99 10.00 4.03
N VAL A 458 -31.13 9.54 4.94
CA VAL A 458 -31.42 8.44 5.87
C VAL A 458 -31.77 8.97 7.26
N GLN A 459 -32.42 8.12 8.04
CA GLN A 459 -32.69 8.38 9.46
C GLN A 459 -31.80 7.48 10.30
N HIS A 460 -31.01 8.05 11.20
CA HIS A 460 -30.33 7.30 12.25
C HIS A 460 -31.33 6.87 13.34
N TYR A 461 -32.37 7.69 13.59
CA TYR A 461 -33.40 7.44 14.59
C TYR A 461 -34.79 7.62 14.00
N SER A 462 -35.73 6.72 14.33
CA SER A 462 -37.14 6.83 13.90
C SER A 462 -37.89 8.01 14.54
N ASN A 463 -37.48 8.43 15.75
CA ASN A 463 -38.04 9.61 16.40
C ASN A 463 -37.46 10.89 15.78
N LEU A 464 -38.30 11.70 15.14
CA LEU A 464 -37.85 12.91 14.46
C LEU A 464 -37.23 13.95 15.41
N THR A 465 -37.72 14.11 16.64
CA THR A 465 -37.13 15.06 17.60
C THR A 465 -35.69 14.67 17.90
N ARG A 466 -35.45 13.38 18.16
CA ARG A 466 -34.10 12.83 18.37
C ARG A 466 -33.23 12.97 17.12
N GLN A 467 -33.77 12.64 15.94
CA GLN A 467 -33.06 12.74 14.67
C GLN A 467 -32.58 14.17 14.37
N LYS A 468 -33.34 15.20 14.79
CA LYS A 468 -32.99 16.61 14.59
C LYS A 468 -31.82 17.10 15.45
N GLU A 469 -31.39 16.33 16.44
CA GLU A 469 -30.23 16.66 17.27
C GLU A 469 -28.89 16.43 16.54
N ASP A 470 -28.89 15.66 15.45
CA ASP A 470 -27.72 15.45 14.61
C ASP A 470 -27.37 16.74 13.85
N SER A 471 -26.14 17.22 14.01
CA SER A 471 -25.66 18.46 13.36
C SER A 471 -25.72 18.42 11.83
N LYS A 472 -25.79 17.22 11.24
CA LYS A 472 -25.83 16.99 9.79
C LYS A 472 -27.25 16.86 9.24
N MET A 473 -28.28 17.06 10.09
CA MET A 473 -29.67 17.01 9.67
C MET A 473 -29.94 17.99 8.53
N THR A 474 -30.42 17.46 7.41
CA THR A 474 -30.72 18.22 6.20
C THR A 474 -32.22 18.42 6.03
N TYR A 475 -32.59 19.61 5.59
CA TYR A 475 -33.95 20.05 5.33
C TYR A 475 -34.08 20.61 3.93
N ARG A 476 -35.26 20.45 3.32
CA ARG A 476 -35.66 21.18 2.12
C ARG A 476 -36.44 22.41 2.53
N THR A 477 -35.95 23.58 2.18
CA THR A 477 -36.65 24.84 2.46
C THR A 477 -37.86 25.01 1.54
N SER A 478 -38.77 25.93 1.88
CA SER A 478 -39.92 26.26 1.03
C SER A 478 -39.52 26.80 -0.35
N ALA A 479 -38.30 27.31 -0.52
CA ALA A 479 -37.74 27.73 -1.81
C ALA A 479 -37.20 26.56 -2.65
N GLY A 480 -37.08 25.36 -2.05
CA GLY A 480 -36.54 24.15 -2.67
C GLY A 480 -35.07 23.90 -2.34
N ASP A 481 -34.36 24.88 -1.79
CA ASP A 481 -32.94 24.79 -1.39
C ASP A 481 -32.73 23.83 -0.21
N LEU A 482 -31.51 23.33 -0.06
CA LEU A 482 -31.12 22.49 1.07
C LEU A 482 -30.53 23.34 2.20
N HIS A 483 -30.96 23.08 3.44
CA HIS A 483 -30.38 23.63 4.66
C HIS A 483 -29.83 22.50 5.53
N VAL A 484 -28.61 22.65 6.03
CA VAL A 484 -27.96 21.70 6.93
C VAL A 484 -27.81 22.32 8.31
N GLY A 485 -28.22 21.58 9.34
CA GLY A 485 -28.02 21.96 10.74
C GLY A 485 -29.31 22.16 11.54
N PRO A 486 -29.19 22.49 12.83
CA PRO A 486 -30.28 22.41 13.80
C PRO A 486 -31.34 23.53 13.67
N ASN A 487 -31.05 24.60 12.91
CA ASN A 487 -31.88 25.80 12.85
C ASN A 487 -32.42 26.09 11.44
N PRO A 488 -33.28 25.21 10.88
CA PRO A 488 -33.81 25.40 9.53
C PRO A 488 -34.78 26.58 9.45
N PRO A 489 -34.90 27.23 8.27
CA PRO A 489 -35.96 28.20 8.02
C PRO A 489 -37.35 27.62 8.31
N GLY A 490 -38.28 28.48 8.76
CA GLY A 490 -39.65 28.07 9.07
C GLY A 490 -40.36 27.46 7.85
N GLY A 491 -41.07 26.35 8.05
CA GLY A 491 -41.76 25.61 6.98
C GLY A 491 -40.87 24.66 6.17
N SER A 492 -39.61 24.45 6.57
CA SER A 492 -38.73 23.48 5.90
C SER A 492 -39.10 22.03 6.21
N ASP A 493 -39.06 21.18 5.19
CA ASP A 493 -39.34 19.75 5.29
C ASP A 493 -38.07 18.98 5.71
N PRO A 494 -38.13 18.14 6.75
CA PRO A 494 -36.98 17.32 7.15
C PRO A 494 -36.72 16.20 6.12
N LEU A 495 -35.47 16.08 5.67
CA LEU A 495 -35.05 15.02 4.76
C LEU A 495 -34.34 13.87 5.49
N GLY A 496 -33.37 14.19 6.35
CA GLY A 496 -32.50 13.21 7.01
C GLY A 496 -31.02 13.56 6.87
N ILE A 497 -30.14 12.57 7.03
CA ILE A 497 -28.68 12.70 6.87
C ILE A 497 -28.30 12.27 5.45
N LEU A 498 -27.46 13.05 4.78
CA LEU A 498 -26.97 12.69 3.46
C LEU A 498 -26.21 11.36 3.53
N TYR A 499 -26.61 10.44 2.68
CA TYR A 499 -26.00 9.13 2.51
C TYR A 499 -25.62 8.96 1.04
N PRO A 500 -24.37 9.29 0.65
CA PRO A 500 -23.98 9.34 -0.74
C PRO A 500 -23.93 7.93 -1.35
N ARG A 501 -24.56 7.78 -2.51
CA ARG A 501 -24.45 6.63 -3.41
C ARG A 501 -24.19 7.13 -4.83
N ALA A 502 -24.00 6.22 -5.77
CA ALA A 502 -23.72 6.60 -7.16
C ALA A 502 -24.65 5.90 -8.14
N GLY A 503 -25.19 6.70 -9.08
CA GLY A 503 -25.89 6.25 -10.28
C GLY A 503 -24.99 6.41 -11.49
N THR A 504 -24.03 5.49 -11.66
CA THR A 504 -23.14 5.43 -12.82
C THR A 504 -22.64 4.00 -13.01
N LEU A 505 -22.10 3.68 -14.19
CA LEU A 505 -21.43 2.41 -14.46
C LEU A 505 -20.34 2.12 -13.41
N GLY A 506 -20.43 0.95 -12.77
CA GLY A 506 -19.59 0.54 -11.63
C GLY A 506 -20.18 0.90 -10.26
N GLY A 507 -21.27 1.64 -10.20
CA GLY A 507 -21.98 2.04 -8.98
C GLY A 507 -21.06 2.72 -7.97
N CYS A 508 -21.19 2.33 -6.69
CA CYS A 508 -20.43 2.97 -5.61
C CYS A 508 -18.90 2.80 -5.71
N THR A 509 -18.41 1.90 -6.57
CA THR A 509 -16.96 1.73 -6.78
C THR A 509 -16.33 2.90 -7.53
N SER A 510 -17.15 3.68 -8.26
CA SER A 510 -16.73 4.86 -9.01
C SER A 510 -16.46 6.09 -8.11
N HIS A 511 -16.89 6.08 -6.86
CA HIS A 511 -16.74 7.24 -5.95
C HIS A 511 -16.28 6.86 -4.52
N ASN A 512 -16.00 5.58 -4.24
CA ASN A 512 -15.55 5.14 -2.91
C ASN A 512 -14.14 5.64 -2.54
N ALA A 513 -13.69 5.34 -1.32
CA ALA A 513 -12.33 5.63 -0.89
C ALA A 513 -11.26 4.65 -1.42
N MET A 514 -11.59 3.73 -2.34
CA MET A 514 -10.70 2.68 -2.91
C MET A 514 -10.10 1.69 -1.90
N ILE A 515 -10.44 1.77 -0.62
CA ILE A 515 -9.88 0.90 0.42
C ILE A 515 -10.23 -0.55 0.14
N THR A 516 -9.20 -1.41 0.16
CA THR A 516 -9.30 -2.83 -0.19
C THR A 516 -8.75 -3.66 0.97
N ILE A 517 -9.60 -3.91 1.97
CA ILE A 517 -9.27 -4.69 3.17
C ILE A 517 -10.11 -5.97 3.18
N TYR A 518 -9.45 -7.12 3.31
CA TYR A 518 -10.07 -8.45 3.35
C TYR A 518 -10.95 -8.58 4.62
N PRO A 519 -12.19 -9.09 4.51
CA PRO A 519 -13.08 -9.25 5.68
C PRO A 519 -12.55 -10.31 6.64
N TYR A 520 -13.16 -10.50 7.80
CA TYR A 520 -12.72 -11.53 8.73
C TYR A 520 -13.08 -12.93 8.20
N GLU A 521 -12.25 -13.92 8.52
CA GLU A 521 -12.49 -15.33 8.18
C GLU A 521 -13.77 -15.85 8.83
N HIS A 522 -14.09 -15.39 10.05
CA HIS A 522 -15.32 -15.78 10.72
C HIS A 522 -16.58 -15.23 10.04
N ASP A 523 -16.49 -14.17 9.23
CA ASP A 523 -17.62 -13.67 8.43
C ASP A 523 -18.07 -14.73 7.41
N TRP A 524 -17.10 -15.40 6.80
CA TRP A 524 -17.30 -16.48 5.83
C TRP A 524 -17.72 -17.77 6.52
N ASN A 525 -17.04 -18.14 7.61
CA ASN A 525 -17.38 -19.35 8.38
C ASN A 525 -18.77 -19.25 9.01
N HIS A 526 -19.23 -18.05 9.39
CA HIS A 526 -20.60 -17.83 9.83
C HIS A 526 -21.62 -18.18 8.73
N LEU A 527 -21.41 -17.69 7.51
CA LEU A 527 -22.23 -18.07 6.35
C LEU A 527 -22.21 -19.58 6.11
N ALA A 528 -21.04 -20.23 6.17
CA ALA A 528 -20.93 -21.68 6.05
C ALA A 528 -21.75 -22.42 7.11
N SER A 529 -21.66 -21.97 8.36
CA SER A 529 -22.36 -22.57 9.49
C SER A 529 -23.88 -22.46 9.36
N ILE A 530 -24.42 -21.27 9.08
CA ILE A 530 -25.88 -21.05 9.04
C ILE A 530 -26.50 -21.70 7.80
N THR A 531 -25.77 -21.78 6.70
CA THR A 531 -26.27 -22.40 5.47
C THR A 531 -26.04 -23.91 5.41
N GLY A 532 -25.14 -24.45 6.25
CA GLY A 532 -24.64 -25.81 6.11
C GLY A 532 -23.85 -26.06 4.82
N ASN A 533 -23.35 -24.99 4.18
CA ASN A 533 -22.63 -25.07 2.90
C ASN A 533 -21.17 -24.65 3.05
N ASP A 534 -20.28 -25.65 3.11
CA ASP A 534 -18.83 -25.48 3.30
C ASP A 534 -18.12 -24.71 2.18
N SER A 535 -18.77 -24.51 1.01
CA SER A 535 -18.23 -23.62 -0.03
C SER A 535 -18.10 -22.16 0.44
N TRP A 536 -18.76 -21.79 1.55
CA TRP A 536 -18.61 -20.48 2.19
C TRP A 536 -17.48 -20.42 3.20
N SER A 537 -16.77 -21.51 3.51
CA SER A 537 -15.64 -21.46 4.44
C SER A 537 -14.57 -20.44 4.00
N ALA A 538 -13.88 -19.86 4.96
CA ALA A 538 -12.87 -18.83 4.71
C ALA A 538 -11.80 -19.28 3.70
N ASP A 539 -11.34 -20.54 3.78
CA ASP A 539 -10.38 -21.13 2.86
C ASP A 539 -10.88 -21.16 1.41
N ASN A 540 -12.15 -21.51 1.20
CA ASN A 540 -12.77 -21.50 -0.11
C ASN A 540 -12.97 -20.07 -0.61
N MET A 541 -13.42 -19.17 0.27
CA MET A 541 -13.65 -17.77 -0.08
C MET A 541 -12.35 -17.04 -0.44
N ARG A 542 -11.21 -17.42 0.15
CA ARG A 542 -9.90 -16.84 -0.16
C ARG A 542 -9.52 -16.99 -1.63
N GLN A 543 -9.92 -18.07 -2.28
CA GLN A 543 -9.63 -18.32 -3.70
C GLN A 543 -10.29 -17.28 -4.62
N TYR A 544 -11.46 -16.75 -4.24
CA TYR A 544 -12.11 -15.67 -4.99
C TYR A 544 -11.37 -14.34 -4.85
N PHE A 545 -10.78 -14.07 -3.68
CA PHE A 545 -9.89 -12.92 -3.50
C PHE A 545 -8.62 -13.04 -4.35
N GLU A 546 -7.96 -14.20 -4.35
CA GLU A 546 -6.80 -14.46 -5.22
C GLU A 546 -7.17 -14.35 -6.71
N ARG A 547 -8.37 -14.75 -7.10
CA ARG A 547 -8.85 -14.68 -8.49
C ARG A 547 -9.09 -13.25 -8.96
N LEU A 548 -9.63 -12.39 -8.10
CA LEU A 548 -9.97 -11.01 -8.45
C LEU A 548 -8.79 -10.05 -8.32
N GLU A 549 -7.84 -10.32 -7.42
CA GLU A 549 -6.75 -9.39 -7.11
C GLU A 549 -5.64 -9.39 -8.17
N LYS A 550 -5.10 -8.20 -8.44
CA LYS A 550 -3.87 -7.95 -9.16
C LYS A 550 -2.94 -7.11 -8.28
N ASN A 551 -2.30 -7.79 -7.34
CA ASN A 551 -1.43 -7.19 -6.33
C ASN A 551 -0.18 -6.55 -6.96
N ARG A 552 0.13 -5.31 -6.56
CA ARG A 552 1.32 -4.57 -6.99
C ARG A 552 2.14 -3.98 -5.85
N TYR A 553 1.83 -4.33 -4.60
CA TYR A 553 2.57 -3.84 -3.43
C TYR A 553 3.42 -4.92 -2.73
N LEU A 554 3.23 -6.20 -3.07
CA LEU A 554 4.05 -7.31 -2.59
C LEU A 554 4.94 -7.90 -3.71
N PRO A 555 6.01 -8.64 -3.37
CA PRO A 555 6.81 -9.38 -4.35
C PRO A 555 5.95 -10.38 -5.15
N SER A 556 6.41 -10.77 -6.35
CA SER A 556 5.64 -11.55 -7.33
C SER A 556 5.37 -13.03 -6.99
N SER A 557 5.31 -13.41 -5.71
CA SER A 557 5.11 -14.80 -5.25
C SER A 557 4.70 -14.88 -3.76
N VAL A 558 3.69 -14.11 -3.33
CA VAL A 558 3.15 -14.22 -1.95
C VAL A 558 1.88 -15.06 -1.98
N ALA A 559 1.84 -16.11 -1.15
CA ALA A 559 0.65 -16.94 -0.96
C ALA A 559 -0.53 -16.06 -0.48
N GLY A 560 -1.77 -16.42 -0.84
CA GLY A 560 -2.94 -15.65 -0.41
C GLY A 560 -3.28 -14.45 -1.30
N HIS A 561 -2.49 -14.15 -2.34
CA HIS A 561 -2.66 -12.97 -3.19
C HIS A 561 -2.74 -13.30 -4.68
N GLY A 562 -3.57 -12.55 -5.39
CA GLY A 562 -3.70 -12.62 -6.84
C GLY A 562 -2.73 -11.67 -7.56
N LEU A 563 -2.17 -12.09 -8.70
CA LEU A 563 -1.24 -11.25 -9.49
C LEU A 563 -1.77 -10.84 -10.87
N ASP A 564 -2.89 -11.44 -11.29
CA ASP A 564 -3.42 -11.39 -12.66
C ASP A 564 -4.92 -11.07 -12.74
N GLY A 565 -5.58 -10.82 -11.61
CA GLY A 565 -6.99 -10.48 -11.55
C GLY A 565 -7.34 -9.12 -12.18
N TRP A 566 -8.62 -8.77 -12.12
CA TRP A 566 -9.12 -7.51 -12.71
C TRP A 566 -8.98 -6.31 -11.76
N LEU A 567 -8.88 -6.53 -10.45
CA LEU A 567 -8.78 -5.47 -9.45
C LEU A 567 -7.31 -5.21 -9.09
N MET A 568 -6.71 -4.16 -9.65
CA MET A 568 -5.34 -3.78 -9.26
C MET A 568 -5.31 -3.16 -7.86
N THR A 569 -4.40 -3.64 -7.01
CA THR A 569 -4.19 -3.12 -5.65
C THR A 569 -2.77 -2.59 -5.49
N SER A 570 -2.63 -1.41 -4.88
CA SER A 570 -1.35 -0.75 -4.60
C SER A 570 -1.38 -0.03 -3.24
N LEU A 571 -0.22 0.42 -2.75
CA LEU A 571 -0.10 1.22 -1.53
C LEU A 571 0.16 2.70 -1.85
N THR A 572 -0.12 3.56 -0.86
CA THR A 572 0.30 4.97 -0.87
C THR A 572 1.82 5.07 -0.90
N ASP A 573 2.37 5.98 -1.69
CA ASP A 573 3.82 6.22 -1.76
C ASP A 573 4.31 6.88 -0.47
N LEU A 574 5.21 6.21 0.28
CA LEU A 574 5.77 6.71 1.53
C LEU A 574 6.56 8.01 1.38
N ARG A 575 6.97 8.42 0.16
CA ARG A 575 7.56 9.74 -0.07
C ARG A 575 6.61 10.87 0.31
N LEU A 576 5.30 10.69 0.09
CA LEU A 576 4.27 11.66 0.50
C LEU A 576 4.21 11.83 2.02
N VAL A 577 4.50 10.76 2.77
CA VAL A 577 4.56 10.77 4.23
C VAL A 577 5.80 11.52 4.73
N ILE A 578 6.93 11.36 4.05
CA ILE A 578 8.21 11.96 4.45
C ILE A 578 8.27 13.46 4.11
N GLU A 579 7.60 13.87 3.02
CA GLU A 579 7.55 15.28 2.60
C GLU A 579 6.85 16.20 3.61
N ASP A 580 5.99 15.66 4.48
CA ASP A 580 5.25 16.42 5.50
C ASP A 580 5.57 15.95 6.92
N GLN A 581 6.29 16.80 7.68
CA GLN A 581 6.72 16.49 9.04
C GLN A 581 5.55 16.30 10.02
N LYS A 582 4.38 16.92 9.78
CA LYS A 582 3.18 16.71 10.61
C LYS A 582 2.63 15.31 10.40
N LEU A 583 2.58 14.85 9.15
CA LEU A 583 2.13 13.50 8.80
C LEU A 583 3.05 12.43 9.41
N LEU A 584 4.37 12.66 9.34
CA LEU A 584 5.35 11.80 10.02
C LEU A 584 5.12 11.77 11.54
N SER A 585 4.89 12.93 12.18
CA SER A 585 4.61 13.04 13.62
C SER A 585 3.35 12.26 14.03
N LEU A 586 2.27 12.41 13.26
CA LEU A 586 1.00 11.71 13.46
C LEU A 586 1.15 10.20 13.35
N ILE A 587 1.92 9.71 12.37
CA ILE A 587 2.16 8.28 12.19
C ILE A 587 3.01 7.71 13.33
N LEU A 588 4.06 8.41 13.75
CA LEU A 588 4.90 7.98 14.89
C LEU A 588 4.09 7.94 16.19
N ALA A 589 3.23 8.95 16.40
CA ALA A 589 2.33 9.02 17.55
C ALA A 589 1.32 7.86 17.55
N ALA A 590 0.69 7.58 16.40
CA ALA A 590 -0.23 6.45 16.24
C ALA A 590 0.46 5.10 16.49
N ALA A 591 1.68 4.90 15.99
CA ALA A 591 2.45 3.69 16.22
C ALA A 591 2.86 3.52 17.69
N THR A 592 3.22 4.62 18.36
CA THR A 592 3.59 4.64 19.79
C THR A 592 2.38 4.34 20.67
N ALA A 593 1.25 5.01 20.42
CA ALA A 593 -0.01 4.80 21.13
C ALA A 593 -0.57 3.38 20.92
N ALA A 594 -0.21 2.72 19.81
CA ALA A 594 -0.51 1.32 19.55
C ALA A 594 0.40 0.32 20.30
N GLY A 595 1.28 0.78 21.20
CA GLY A 595 2.08 -0.07 22.08
C GLY A 595 3.41 -0.54 21.51
N LYS A 596 3.90 0.05 20.41
CA LYS A 596 5.26 -0.20 19.91
C LYS A 596 6.19 0.88 20.46
N SER A 597 7.20 0.49 21.24
CA SER A 597 8.21 1.41 21.77
C SER A 597 9.14 1.92 20.66
N LEU A 598 8.69 2.91 19.88
CA LEU A 598 9.43 3.47 18.75
C LEU A 598 10.60 4.38 19.17
N LEU A 599 10.68 4.77 20.44
CA LEU A 599 11.59 5.83 20.91
C LEU A 599 13.09 5.46 20.92
N GLU A 600 13.47 4.18 20.93
CA GLU A 600 14.90 3.79 20.89
C GLU A 600 15.41 3.39 19.48
N LYS A 601 14.52 3.16 18.51
CA LYS A 601 14.91 2.66 17.16
C LYS A 601 14.53 3.58 16.00
N VAL A 602 13.67 4.57 16.21
CA VAL A 602 13.12 5.42 15.14
C VAL A 602 13.42 6.88 15.41
N ILE A 603 14.68 7.27 15.26
CA ILE A 603 15.01 8.66 14.95
C ILE A 603 15.27 8.71 13.43
N THR A 604 14.33 9.35 12.73
CA THR A 604 14.40 9.94 11.37
C THR A 604 14.70 9.06 10.14
N THR A 605 14.80 7.72 10.24
CA THR A 605 15.12 6.89 9.06
C THR A 605 13.90 6.17 8.44
N VAL A 606 13.80 6.20 7.10
CA VAL A 606 12.80 5.50 6.26
C VAL A 606 12.67 4.01 6.62
N THR A 607 13.76 3.39 7.08
CA THR A 607 13.83 1.99 7.51
C THR A 607 12.99 1.67 8.75
N GLY A 608 12.97 2.54 9.77
CA GLY A 608 12.18 2.30 11.00
C GLY A 608 10.67 2.45 10.77
N LEU A 609 10.29 3.37 9.88
CA LEU A 609 8.91 3.52 9.41
C LEU A 609 8.49 2.33 8.53
N GLY A 610 9.41 1.85 7.68
CA GLY A 610 9.22 0.67 6.83
C GLY A 610 8.91 -0.61 7.62
N GLU A 611 9.67 -0.94 8.67
CA GLU A 611 9.40 -2.17 9.47
C GLU A 611 8.00 -2.20 10.10
N VAL A 612 7.46 -1.03 10.44
CA VAL A 612 6.12 -0.90 11.03
C VAL A 612 5.02 -0.90 9.96
N LEU A 613 5.29 -0.30 8.80
CA LEU A 613 4.33 -0.06 7.71
C LEU A 613 4.37 -1.06 6.55
N LEU A 614 5.33 -2.01 6.55
CA LEU A 614 5.41 -3.12 5.56
C LEU A 614 4.56 -4.33 5.93
N ARG A 615 3.81 -4.27 7.04
CA ARG A 615 2.85 -5.33 7.39
C ARG A 615 1.71 -5.34 6.38
N ASP A 616 1.30 -6.54 6.01
CA ASP A 616 0.24 -6.76 5.05
C ASP A 616 -1.10 -6.98 5.77
N LEU A 617 -2.01 -6.02 5.62
CA LEU A 617 -3.36 -6.04 6.20
C LEU A 617 -4.27 -7.10 5.56
N ASN A 618 -3.89 -7.61 4.39
CA ASN A 618 -4.59 -8.64 3.64
C ASN A 618 -3.86 -9.99 3.68
N SER A 619 -2.89 -10.17 4.58
CA SER A 619 -2.11 -11.40 4.72
C SER A 619 -3.01 -12.64 4.87
N PRO A 620 -2.62 -13.82 4.34
CA PRO A 620 -3.31 -15.08 4.60
C PRO A 620 -2.94 -15.70 5.96
N SER A 621 -2.29 -14.96 6.86
CA SER A 621 -1.92 -15.50 8.18
C SER A 621 -3.18 -15.89 8.96
N PRO A 622 -3.25 -17.09 9.56
CA PRO A 622 -4.34 -17.48 10.46
C PRO A 622 -4.49 -16.56 11.67
N THR A 623 -3.43 -15.81 12.02
CA THR A 623 -3.46 -14.85 13.12
C THR A 623 -3.91 -13.44 12.72
N ARG A 624 -4.08 -13.17 11.42
CA ARG A 624 -4.34 -11.82 10.89
C ARG A 624 -5.52 -11.15 11.58
N ASP A 625 -6.61 -11.91 11.75
CA ASP A 625 -7.87 -11.43 12.34
C ASP A 625 -7.78 -11.11 13.83
N TYR A 626 -6.68 -11.47 14.49
CA TYR A 626 -6.46 -11.25 15.92
C TYR A 626 -5.40 -10.16 16.18
N GLU A 627 -4.69 -9.73 15.13
CA GLU A 627 -3.56 -8.82 15.25
C GLU A 627 -3.99 -7.35 15.32
N THR A 628 -3.43 -6.63 16.28
CA THR A 628 -3.56 -5.17 16.41
C THR A 628 -2.33 -4.44 15.86
N GLY A 629 -2.50 -3.15 15.58
CA GLY A 629 -1.39 -2.24 15.30
C GLY A 629 -1.53 -1.47 13.98
N PRO A 630 -0.50 -0.69 13.62
CA PRO A 630 -0.50 0.14 12.42
C PRO A 630 -0.22 -0.67 11.15
N TYR A 631 -0.86 -0.24 10.06
CA TYR A 631 -0.72 -0.77 8.70
C TYR A 631 -0.82 0.34 7.66
N GLN A 632 -0.17 0.17 6.51
CA GLN A 632 -0.61 0.88 5.30
C GLN A 632 -1.88 0.22 4.76
N VAL A 633 -2.73 1.04 4.14
CA VAL A 633 -4.02 0.60 3.61
C VAL A 633 -3.89 0.28 2.12
N PRO A 634 -4.13 -0.96 1.66
CA PRO A 634 -4.20 -1.28 0.24
C PRO A 634 -5.36 -0.56 -0.45
N LEU A 635 -5.08 0.02 -1.61
CA LEU A 635 -6.01 0.80 -2.42
C LEU A 635 -6.22 0.18 -3.80
N ALA A 636 -7.46 0.21 -4.29
CA ALA A 636 -7.85 -0.14 -5.66
C ALA A 636 -7.45 0.98 -6.64
N VAL A 637 -6.14 1.11 -6.88
CA VAL A 637 -5.52 2.12 -7.73
C VAL A 637 -4.58 1.42 -8.72
N GLU A 638 -4.70 1.76 -10.00
CA GLU A 638 -3.87 1.19 -11.07
C GLU A 638 -2.51 1.88 -11.21
N LEU A 639 -1.51 1.13 -11.67
CA LEU A 639 -0.15 1.59 -11.94
C LEU A 639 0.24 1.32 -13.40
N PRO A 640 1.02 2.20 -14.03
CA PRO A 640 1.64 3.44 -13.49
C PRO A 640 0.75 4.70 -13.55
N GLU A 641 -0.49 4.59 -14.00
CA GLU A 641 -1.33 5.76 -14.26
C GLU A 641 -1.83 6.43 -12.97
N HIS A 642 -1.91 5.70 -11.85
CA HIS A 642 -2.45 6.13 -10.56
C HIS A 642 -3.91 6.59 -10.65
N ARG A 643 -4.74 5.79 -11.32
CA ARG A 643 -6.18 6.02 -11.46
C ARG A 643 -6.94 5.01 -10.61
N ARG A 644 -8.11 5.40 -10.11
CA ARG A 644 -9.07 4.48 -9.51
C ARG A 644 -9.35 3.31 -10.46
N THR A 645 -9.42 2.10 -9.92
CA THR A 645 -9.85 0.91 -10.67
C THR A 645 -10.97 0.17 -9.96
N GLY A 646 -11.81 -0.55 -10.70
CA GLY A 646 -12.91 -1.33 -10.14
C GLY A 646 -13.71 -2.11 -11.18
N PRO A 647 -14.92 -2.60 -10.81
CA PRO A 647 -15.80 -3.36 -11.69
C PRO A 647 -16.07 -2.73 -13.05
N ARG A 648 -16.15 -1.39 -13.12
CA ARG A 648 -16.33 -0.65 -14.36
C ARG A 648 -15.31 -1.09 -15.43
N ASP A 649 -14.03 -1.15 -15.06
CA ASP A 649 -12.97 -1.50 -16.01
C ASP A 649 -13.11 -2.96 -16.45
N PHE A 650 -13.49 -3.85 -15.55
CA PHE A 650 -13.73 -5.26 -15.88
C PHE A 650 -14.90 -5.45 -16.85
N ILE A 651 -16.01 -4.73 -16.63
CA ILE A 651 -17.17 -4.72 -17.52
C ILE A 651 -16.74 -4.24 -18.91
N LEU A 652 -16.09 -3.08 -19.00
CA LEU A 652 -15.69 -2.49 -20.28
C LEU A 652 -14.65 -3.35 -21.01
N ASN A 653 -13.68 -3.91 -20.30
CA ASN A 653 -12.70 -4.82 -20.88
C ASN A 653 -13.35 -6.09 -21.43
N THR A 654 -14.40 -6.58 -20.78
CA THR A 654 -15.15 -7.77 -21.22
C THR A 654 -16.04 -7.45 -22.42
N ALA A 655 -16.84 -6.39 -22.35
CA ALA A 655 -17.75 -5.98 -23.42
C ALA A 655 -17.02 -5.62 -24.71
N ASN A 656 -15.84 -5.00 -24.61
CA ASN A 656 -15.03 -4.57 -25.76
C ASN A 656 -14.00 -5.63 -26.22
N ALA A 657 -13.95 -6.81 -25.60
CA ALA A 657 -13.02 -7.85 -25.99
C ALA A 657 -13.35 -8.37 -27.41
N VAL A 658 -12.32 -8.51 -28.24
CA VAL A 658 -12.43 -9.03 -29.61
C VAL A 658 -11.54 -10.25 -29.82
N ASN A 659 -11.96 -11.14 -30.71
CA ASN A 659 -11.14 -12.22 -31.24
C ASN A 659 -10.08 -11.66 -32.21
N SER A 660 -9.15 -12.51 -32.64
CA SER A 660 -8.08 -12.11 -33.58
C SER A 660 -8.60 -11.63 -34.95
N ASP A 661 -9.82 -12.00 -35.32
CA ASP A 661 -10.50 -11.57 -36.54
C ASP A 661 -11.30 -10.27 -36.37
N GLY A 662 -11.28 -9.67 -35.18
CA GLY A 662 -12.04 -8.46 -34.85
C GLY A 662 -13.51 -8.71 -34.48
N SER A 663 -13.98 -9.96 -34.53
CA SER A 663 -15.32 -10.31 -34.05
C SER A 663 -15.42 -10.16 -32.54
N ARG A 664 -16.62 -9.88 -32.05
CA ARG A 664 -16.90 -9.76 -30.61
C ARG A 664 -16.57 -11.08 -29.89
N LYS A 665 -15.79 -11.00 -28.81
CA LYS A 665 -15.35 -12.17 -28.05
C LYS A 665 -16.40 -12.69 -27.07
N TYR A 666 -17.08 -11.79 -26.36
CA TYR A 666 -18.07 -12.13 -25.33
C TYR A 666 -19.38 -11.37 -25.53
N HIS A 667 -20.52 -12.00 -25.24
CA HIS A 667 -21.86 -11.42 -25.41
C HIS A 667 -22.34 -10.68 -24.14
N LEU A 668 -21.64 -9.60 -23.77
CA LEU A 668 -22.03 -8.69 -22.69
C LEU A 668 -22.57 -7.36 -23.22
N ASP A 669 -23.89 -7.25 -23.36
CA ASP A 669 -24.55 -6.01 -23.76
C ASP A 669 -24.86 -5.15 -22.53
N MET A 670 -24.77 -3.83 -22.68
CA MET A 670 -25.04 -2.87 -21.61
C MET A 670 -26.09 -1.87 -22.06
N GLN A 671 -27.06 -1.60 -21.19
CA GLN A 671 -28.03 -0.53 -21.38
C GLN A 671 -28.00 0.39 -20.17
N LEU A 672 -27.32 1.51 -20.35
CA LEU A 672 -27.21 2.59 -19.36
C LEU A 672 -28.45 3.48 -19.38
N ASN A 673 -28.56 4.41 -18.44
CA ASN A 673 -29.71 5.31 -18.31
C ASN A 673 -31.05 4.55 -18.29
N THR A 674 -31.09 3.42 -17.59
CA THR A 674 -32.21 2.48 -17.60
C THR A 674 -32.55 2.07 -16.17
N LEU A 675 -33.59 2.71 -15.63
CA LEU A 675 -34.11 2.42 -14.30
C LEU A 675 -35.06 1.22 -14.36
N VAL A 676 -34.66 0.09 -13.82
CA VAL A 676 -35.55 -1.08 -13.68
C VAL A 676 -36.64 -0.76 -12.66
N SER A 677 -37.90 -0.94 -13.06
CA SER A 677 -39.08 -0.57 -12.28
C SER A 677 -39.77 -1.76 -11.63
N LYS A 678 -39.72 -2.94 -12.26
CA LYS A 678 -40.43 -4.14 -11.80
C LYS A 678 -39.84 -5.41 -12.39
N ILE A 679 -39.89 -6.50 -11.64
CA ILE A 679 -39.60 -7.86 -12.13
C ILE A 679 -40.88 -8.47 -12.69
N GLN A 680 -40.79 -9.08 -13.87
CA GLN A 680 -41.90 -9.80 -14.49
C GLN A 680 -41.88 -11.27 -14.06
N PHE A 681 -43.04 -11.82 -13.71
CA PHE A 681 -43.20 -13.20 -13.30
C PHE A 681 -44.16 -13.96 -14.22
N ASP A 682 -43.76 -15.17 -14.61
CA ASP A 682 -44.67 -16.20 -15.08
C ASP A 682 -45.23 -16.97 -13.88
N THR A 683 -46.54 -16.86 -13.68
CA THR A 683 -47.29 -17.48 -12.57
C THR A 683 -48.08 -18.72 -13.00
N SER A 684 -47.85 -19.24 -14.20
CA SER A 684 -48.54 -20.44 -14.71
C SER A 684 -48.13 -21.73 -13.97
N GLY A 685 -46.96 -21.75 -13.34
CA GLY A 685 -46.45 -22.87 -12.56
C GLY A 685 -46.74 -22.79 -11.06
N VAL A 686 -46.39 -23.87 -10.33
CA VAL A 686 -46.56 -23.97 -8.86
C VAL A 686 -45.78 -22.89 -8.09
N ARG A 687 -44.62 -22.48 -8.60
CA ARG A 687 -43.83 -21.36 -8.07
C ARG A 687 -43.67 -20.31 -9.17
N PRO A 688 -43.89 -19.02 -8.88
CA PRO A 688 -43.63 -17.95 -9.84
C PRO A 688 -42.19 -18.00 -10.35
N ARG A 689 -42.00 -17.81 -11.66
CA ARG A 689 -40.67 -17.73 -12.28
C ARG A 689 -40.43 -16.31 -12.79
N ALA A 690 -39.33 -15.69 -12.38
CA ALA A 690 -38.91 -14.42 -12.98
C ALA A 690 -38.56 -14.64 -14.46
N SER A 691 -39.27 -13.94 -15.34
CA SER A 691 -39.17 -14.10 -16.80
C SER A 691 -38.47 -12.92 -17.47
N GLY A 692 -38.16 -11.86 -16.74
CA GLY A 692 -37.64 -10.61 -17.28
C GLY A 692 -37.87 -9.44 -16.34
N VAL A 693 -37.65 -8.23 -16.86
CA VAL A 693 -37.84 -6.98 -16.12
C VAL A 693 -38.50 -5.92 -16.99
N GLU A 694 -39.25 -5.04 -16.33
CA GLU A 694 -39.72 -3.76 -16.87
C GLU A 694 -38.78 -2.65 -16.44
N TYR A 695 -38.59 -1.68 -17.31
CA TYR A 695 -37.70 -0.55 -17.05
C TYR A 695 -38.18 0.73 -17.71
N LEU A 696 -37.61 1.84 -17.26
CA LEU A 696 -37.75 3.16 -17.84
C LEU A 696 -36.38 3.62 -18.34
N THR A 697 -36.27 3.96 -19.63
CA THR A 697 -35.06 4.51 -20.22
C THR A 697 -35.10 6.04 -20.22
N GLY A 698 -34.03 6.67 -19.76
CA GLY A 698 -33.87 8.12 -19.64
C GLY A 698 -32.78 8.47 -18.63
N GLN A 699 -32.18 9.65 -18.81
CA GLN A 699 -31.21 10.18 -17.85
C GLN A 699 -31.90 10.62 -16.56
N SER A 700 -31.25 10.41 -15.41
CA SER A 700 -31.65 10.97 -14.12
C SER A 700 -33.11 10.71 -13.73
N LEU A 701 -33.60 9.49 -13.98
CA LEU A 701 -34.98 9.14 -13.68
C LEU A 701 -35.23 8.93 -12.18
N TYR A 702 -34.27 8.34 -11.46
CA TYR A 702 -34.42 8.01 -10.05
C TYR A 702 -34.26 9.25 -9.17
N ARG A 703 -35.11 9.40 -8.14
CA ARG A 703 -35.23 10.62 -7.32
C ARG A 703 -34.05 10.88 -6.38
N ALA A 704 -33.16 9.91 -6.19
CA ALA A 704 -31.89 10.19 -5.53
C ALA A 704 -30.96 11.02 -6.43
N ASP A 705 -31.13 11.00 -7.76
CA ASP A 705 -30.38 11.90 -8.64
C ASP A 705 -30.92 13.33 -8.47
N PRO A 706 -30.08 14.30 -8.08
CA PRO A 706 -30.52 15.69 -7.88
C PRO A 706 -31.00 16.36 -9.17
N ARG A 707 -30.65 15.83 -10.34
CA ARG A 707 -31.16 16.30 -11.65
C ARG A 707 -32.55 15.76 -11.97
N ALA A 708 -33.08 14.82 -11.18
CA ALA A 708 -34.41 14.26 -11.38
C ALA A 708 -35.49 15.34 -11.14
N SER A 709 -36.06 15.90 -12.21
CA SER A 709 -37.12 16.91 -12.10
C SER A 709 -38.50 16.28 -11.89
N LEU A 710 -39.38 16.97 -11.17
CA LEU A 710 -40.82 16.65 -11.11
C LEU A 710 -41.53 16.85 -12.46
N THR A 711 -40.91 17.61 -13.38
CA THR A 711 -41.47 17.99 -14.69
C THR A 711 -40.75 17.35 -15.88
N SER A 712 -39.63 16.64 -15.68
CA SER A 712 -38.89 15.94 -16.75
C SER A 712 -39.66 14.74 -17.31
N SER A 713 -39.25 14.28 -18.50
CA SER A 713 -39.73 13.04 -19.14
C SER A 713 -39.92 11.90 -18.11
N LEU A 714 -41.05 11.21 -18.18
CA LEU A 714 -41.36 10.07 -17.30
C LEU A 714 -40.41 8.88 -17.51
N GLY A 715 -39.51 8.97 -18.49
CA GLY A 715 -38.76 7.87 -19.05
C GLY A 715 -39.58 7.17 -20.13
N THR A 716 -38.89 6.51 -21.06
CA THR A 716 -39.54 5.67 -22.06
C THR A 716 -39.66 4.25 -21.49
N PRO A 717 -40.89 3.73 -21.31
CA PRO A 717 -41.07 2.37 -20.80
C PRO A 717 -40.56 1.33 -21.79
N GLY A 718 -39.96 0.27 -21.26
CA GLY A 718 -39.48 -0.88 -22.00
C GLY A 718 -39.49 -2.14 -21.14
N SER A 719 -39.20 -3.28 -21.76
CA SER A 719 -39.08 -4.56 -21.06
C SER A 719 -38.10 -5.47 -21.80
N VAL A 720 -37.52 -6.41 -21.07
CA VAL A 720 -36.62 -7.44 -21.60
C VAL A 720 -36.86 -8.77 -20.91
N LYS A 721 -36.77 -9.87 -21.67
CA LYS A 721 -36.93 -11.24 -21.17
C LYS A 721 -35.60 -11.88 -20.84
N ALA A 722 -35.61 -12.72 -19.80
CA ALA A 722 -34.52 -13.60 -19.40
C ALA A 722 -34.93 -15.08 -19.59
N SER A 723 -34.24 -15.79 -20.48
CA SER A 723 -34.50 -17.21 -20.75
C SER A 723 -34.07 -18.11 -19.58
N ARG A 724 -33.06 -17.67 -18.79
CA ARG A 724 -32.60 -18.37 -17.59
C ARG A 724 -32.99 -17.62 -16.32
N GLU A 725 -32.28 -16.55 -15.98
CA GLU A 725 -32.43 -15.87 -14.68
C GLU A 725 -32.31 -14.35 -14.76
N VAL A 726 -33.03 -13.66 -13.86
CA VAL A 726 -32.81 -12.26 -13.51
C VAL A 726 -31.92 -12.20 -12.27
N ILE A 727 -30.91 -11.35 -12.28
CA ILE A 727 -29.96 -11.18 -11.16
C ILE A 727 -30.02 -9.72 -10.70
N LEU A 728 -30.52 -9.49 -9.48
CA LEU A 728 -30.54 -8.16 -8.88
C LEU A 728 -29.21 -7.84 -8.22
N ALA A 729 -28.68 -6.65 -8.49
CA ALA A 729 -27.49 -6.10 -7.87
C ALA A 729 -27.64 -4.58 -7.68
N ALA A 730 -28.84 -4.13 -7.29
CA ALA A 730 -29.19 -2.72 -7.16
C ALA A 730 -28.73 -2.10 -5.83
N GLY A 731 -28.13 -2.90 -4.94
CA GLY A 731 -27.60 -2.45 -3.65
C GLY A 731 -28.64 -2.45 -2.53
N SER A 732 -28.18 -2.19 -1.31
CA SER A 732 -28.94 -2.41 -0.07
C SER A 732 -30.23 -1.62 0.07
N PHE A 733 -30.42 -0.54 -0.69
CA PHE A 733 -31.65 0.26 -0.69
C PHE A 733 -32.59 -0.11 -1.84
N ASN A 734 -32.06 -0.22 -3.06
CA ASN A 734 -32.89 -0.42 -4.24
C ASN A 734 -33.26 -1.88 -4.49
N THR A 735 -32.45 -2.84 -4.07
CA THR A 735 -32.78 -4.27 -4.16
C THR A 735 -34.05 -4.61 -3.37
N PRO A 736 -34.18 -4.29 -2.06
CA PRO A 736 -35.43 -4.56 -1.35
C PRO A 736 -36.59 -3.71 -1.88
N GLN A 737 -36.34 -2.47 -2.34
CA GLN A 737 -37.37 -1.67 -2.99
C GLN A 737 -37.94 -2.37 -4.24
N LEU A 738 -37.07 -2.85 -5.13
CA LEU A 738 -37.47 -3.52 -6.37
C LEU A 738 -38.19 -4.85 -6.11
N LEU A 739 -37.72 -5.63 -5.13
CA LEU A 739 -38.43 -6.85 -4.70
C LEU A 739 -39.85 -6.53 -4.23
N LYS A 740 -40.01 -5.51 -3.37
CA LYS A 740 -41.32 -5.10 -2.83
C LYS A 740 -42.25 -4.57 -3.92
N LEU A 741 -41.76 -3.70 -4.82
CA LEU A 741 -42.54 -3.22 -5.98
C LEU A 741 -42.96 -4.34 -6.93
N SER A 742 -42.26 -5.48 -6.88
CA SER A 742 -42.56 -6.68 -7.66
C SER A 742 -43.42 -7.70 -6.91
N GLY A 743 -43.95 -7.35 -5.73
CA GLY A 743 -44.83 -8.20 -4.93
C GLY A 743 -44.10 -9.21 -4.02
N ILE A 744 -42.78 -9.07 -3.84
CA ILE A 744 -41.98 -9.94 -2.95
C ILE A 744 -41.54 -9.13 -1.73
N GLY A 745 -42.09 -9.42 -0.56
CA GLY A 745 -41.73 -8.72 0.68
C GLY A 745 -42.74 -8.90 1.80
N PRO A 746 -42.69 -8.06 2.86
CA PRO A 746 -43.62 -8.15 3.98
C PRO A 746 -45.06 -7.83 3.54
N GLN A 747 -45.96 -8.82 3.66
CA GLN A 747 -47.35 -8.69 3.20
C GLN A 747 -48.08 -7.44 3.74
N GLU A 748 -47.84 -7.09 5.01
CA GLU A 748 -48.46 -5.93 5.64
C GLU A 748 -48.05 -4.62 4.97
N GLU A 749 -46.76 -4.45 4.68
CA GLU A 749 -46.24 -3.27 3.98
C GLU A 749 -46.73 -3.20 2.54
N LEU A 750 -46.70 -4.32 1.81
CA LEU A 750 -47.19 -4.38 0.42
C LEU A 750 -48.67 -3.98 0.35
N SER A 751 -49.48 -4.46 1.29
CA SER A 751 -50.91 -4.14 1.38
C SER A 751 -51.15 -2.65 1.65
N LYS A 752 -50.32 -1.98 2.47
CA LYS A 752 -50.42 -0.53 2.73
C LYS A 752 -50.24 0.31 1.45
N HIS A 753 -49.49 -0.21 0.47
CA HIS A 753 -49.26 0.44 -0.82
C HIS A 753 -50.17 -0.10 -1.95
N GLY A 754 -51.10 -1.01 -1.64
CA GLY A 754 -51.98 -1.62 -2.66
C GLY A 754 -51.24 -2.54 -3.63
N ILE A 755 -50.10 -3.11 -3.22
CA ILE A 755 -49.32 -4.07 -4.01
C ILE A 755 -49.79 -5.49 -3.66
N GLU A 756 -50.15 -6.26 -4.67
CA GLU A 756 -50.47 -7.68 -4.49
C GLU A 756 -49.22 -8.45 -4.03
N THR A 757 -49.37 -9.20 -2.93
CA THR A 757 -48.27 -10.03 -2.40
C THR A 757 -48.17 -11.32 -3.19
N LEU A 758 -47.14 -11.44 -4.02
CA LEU A 758 -46.79 -12.65 -4.75
C LEU A 758 -46.10 -13.67 -3.83
N VAL A 759 -45.14 -13.20 -3.03
CA VAL A 759 -44.46 -14.00 -2.00
C VAL A 759 -44.29 -13.16 -0.75
N ASN A 760 -44.82 -13.65 0.37
CA ASN A 760 -44.60 -13.03 1.67
C ASN A 760 -43.20 -13.40 2.20
N LEU A 761 -42.25 -12.49 2.04
CA LEU A 761 -40.90 -12.59 2.61
C LEU A 761 -40.66 -11.45 3.59
N PRO A 762 -40.97 -11.63 4.89
CA PRO A 762 -40.89 -10.55 5.87
C PRO A 762 -39.45 -10.11 6.20
N GLY A 763 -38.45 -10.78 5.63
CA GLY A 763 -37.05 -10.39 5.68
C GLY A 763 -36.67 -9.25 4.72
N VAL A 764 -37.40 -9.07 3.62
CA VAL A 764 -37.03 -8.11 2.56
C VAL A 764 -37.09 -6.67 3.08
N GLY A 765 -35.96 -5.98 3.06
CA GLY A 765 -35.82 -4.62 3.56
C GLY A 765 -35.72 -4.52 5.09
N SER A 766 -35.74 -5.64 5.82
CA SER A 766 -35.39 -5.66 7.25
C SER A 766 -33.88 -5.91 7.43
N ASN A 767 -33.39 -5.99 8.67
CA ASN A 767 -31.98 -6.31 8.94
C ASN A 767 -30.99 -5.36 8.25
N LEU A 768 -31.39 -4.10 7.99
CA LEU A 768 -30.47 -3.11 7.46
C LEU A 768 -29.40 -2.85 8.52
N GLN A 769 -28.17 -3.08 8.14
CA GLN A 769 -27.00 -2.85 8.99
C GLN A 769 -26.09 -1.84 8.33
N ASP A 770 -25.43 -1.04 9.14
CA ASP A 770 -24.26 -0.25 8.78
C ASP A 770 -23.30 -0.30 9.98
N ARG A 771 -22.11 0.23 9.79
CA ARG A 771 -21.16 0.44 10.88
C ARG A 771 -21.25 1.85 11.42
N TYR A 772 -20.81 2.00 12.66
CA TYR A 772 -20.68 3.30 13.30
C TYR A 772 -19.29 3.87 13.02
N GLU A 773 -19.30 5.08 12.49
CA GLU A 773 -18.13 5.90 12.23
C GLU A 773 -18.22 7.22 12.96
N THR A 774 -17.07 7.74 13.37
CA THR A 774 -16.93 9.05 13.99
C THR A 774 -15.53 9.60 13.72
N GLY A 775 -15.24 10.82 14.16
CA GLY A 775 -13.93 11.43 13.97
C GLY A 775 -13.52 12.30 15.15
N VAL A 776 -12.21 12.35 15.42
CA VAL A 776 -11.60 13.42 16.22
C VAL A 776 -10.81 14.31 15.28
N ILE A 777 -11.18 15.59 15.22
CA ILE A 777 -10.56 16.57 14.32
C ILE A 777 -9.63 17.48 15.11
N GLY A 778 -8.37 17.51 14.70
CA GLY A 778 -7.36 18.43 15.20
C GLY A 778 -7.05 19.52 14.17
N GLU A 779 -6.91 20.75 14.66
CA GLU A 779 -6.44 21.90 13.88
C GLU A 779 -4.98 22.20 14.21
N SER A 780 -4.15 22.35 13.18
CA SER A 780 -2.75 22.77 13.27
C SER A 780 -2.61 24.28 13.05
N PRO A 781 -1.62 24.95 13.68
CA PRO A 781 -1.32 26.36 13.42
C PRO A 781 -0.87 26.66 11.98
N THR A 782 -0.36 25.66 11.26
CA THR A 782 0.15 25.77 9.88
C THR A 782 -0.48 24.71 8.98
N ASN A 783 -0.52 24.99 7.67
CA ASN A 783 -1.03 24.06 6.65
C ASN A 783 -0.12 22.84 6.50
N PHE A 784 -0.71 21.70 6.09
CA PHE A 784 0.02 20.55 5.59
C PHE A 784 0.71 20.90 4.26
N VAL A 785 2.03 20.71 4.21
CA VAL A 785 2.86 20.91 3.01
C VAL A 785 2.36 20.02 1.87
N LEU A 786 1.85 18.84 2.21
CA LEU A 786 1.33 17.86 1.26
C LEU A 786 0.13 18.38 0.46
N THR A 787 -0.73 19.21 1.08
CA THR A 787 -2.02 19.64 0.50
C THR A 787 -2.15 21.14 0.30
N GLU A 788 -1.27 21.98 0.87
CA GLU A 788 -1.37 23.45 0.82
C GLU A 788 -1.47 24.04 -0.60
N LYS A 789 -0.89 23.35 -1.58
CA LYS A 789 -0.91 23.75 -3.00
C LYS A 789 -2.04 23.10 -3.81
N CYS A 790 -2.77 22.16 -3.23
CA CYS A 790 -3.82 21.42 -3.93
C CYS A 790 -5.14 22.19 -3.86
N THR A 791 -5.77 22.45 -5.00
CA THR A 791 -7.04 23.21 -5.03
C THR A 791 -8.26 22.30 -5.06
N PHE A 792 -8.07 21.00 -5.32
CA PHE A 792 -9.12 19.98 -5.40
C PHE A 792 -10.22 20.35 -6.40
N LEU A 793 -9.80 20.95 -7.52
CA LEU A 793 -10.66 21.50 -8.58
C LEU A 793 -11.55 22.69 -8.18
N TYR A 794 -11.44 23.23 -6.96
CA TYR A 794 -12.21 24.42 -6.57
C TYR A 794 -11.65 25.73 -7.15
N SER A 795 -10.38 25.74 -7.55
CA SER A 795 -9.77 26.86 -8.27
C SER A 795 -8.79 26.37 -9.34
N SER A 796 -8.54 27.21 -10.34
CA SER A 796 -7.66 26.92 -11.48
C SER A 796 -6.53 27.96 -11.56
N PRO A 797 -5.28 27.53 -11.84
CA PRO A 797 -4.84 26.14 -12.04
C PRO A 797 -4.82 25.32 -10.75
N ASP A 798 -4.91 23.99 -10.87
CA ASP A 798 -4.71 23.03 -9.77
C ASP A 798 -3.30 22.40 -9.88
N PRO A 799 -2.32 22.84 -9.09
CA PRO A 799 -0.94 22.34 -9.15
C PRO A 799 -0.81 20.84 -8.90
N CYS A 800 -1.63 20.27 -8.01
CA CYS A 800 -1.56 18.85 -7.66
C CYS A 800 -2.13 17.99 -8.79
N LEU A 801 -3.20 18.45 -9.44
CA LEU A 801 -3.72 17.80 -10.63
C LEU A 801 -2.71 17.82 -11.79
N GLU A 802 -2.09 18.97 -12.05
CA GLU A 802 -1.11 19.10 -13.13
C GLU A 802 0.14 18.25 -12.86
N GLN A 803 0.55 18.12 -11.60
CA GLN A 803 1.60 17.18 -11.20
C GLN A 803 1.20 15.72 -11.45
N TRP A 804 -0.05 15.34 -11.16
CA TRP A 804 -0.54 13.98 -11.42
C TRP A 804 -0.63 13.65 -12.91
N LYS A 805 -1.07 14.61 -13.75
CA LYS A 805 -1.15 14.45 -15.20
C LYS A 805 0.24 14.36 -15.86
N ASN A 806 1.14 15.26 -15.47
CA ASN A 806 2.39 15.50 -16.20
C ASN A 806 3.63 14.88 -15.52
N GLY A 807 3.52 14.42 -14.27
CA GLY A 807 4.60 13.80 -13.51
C GLY A 807 5.04 12.46 -14.10
N THR A 808 6.36 12.27 -14.25
CA THR A 808 6.95 11.06 -14.85
C THR A 808 7.52 10.10 -13.81
N LEU A 809 8.33 10.59 -12.86
CA LEU A 809 8.92 9.78 -11.77
C LEU A 809 8.09 9.78 -10.47
N PHE A 810 7.32 10.84 -10.27
CA PHE A 810 6.51 11.07 -9.08
C PHE A 810 5.30 11.93 -9.46
N LYS A 811 4.09 11.42 -9.18
CA LYS A 811 2.82 12.05 -9.55
C LYS A 811 2.13 12.79 -8.40
N GLY A 812 2.80 12.90 -7.24
CA GLY A 812 2.38 13.74 -6.12
C GLY A 812 1.13 13.25 -5.37
N THR A 813 0.57 14.14 -4.55
CA THR A 813 -0.53 13.90 -3.60
C THR A 813 -1.76 13.25 -4.23
N TYR A 814 -2.03 13.55 -5.50
CA TYR A 814 -3.25 13.08 -6.19
C TYR A 814 -3.23 11.60 -6.56
N THR A 815 -2.16 10.87 -6.22
CA THR A 815 -2.02 9.42 -6.42
C THR A 815 -2.67 8.55 -5.35
N THR A 816 -3.10 9.13 -4.22
CA THR A 816 -3.70 8.42 -3.07
C THR A 816 -5.02 9.04 -2.64
N ASN A 817 -5.83 8.31 -1.86
CA ASN A 817 -7.09 8.77 -1.28
C ASN A 817 -6.93 9.66 -0.03
N GLY A 818 -5.69 9.87 0.43
CA GLY A 818 -5.35 10.66 1.63
C GLY A 818 -5.23 9.83 2.92
N ILE A 819 -5.62 8.55 2.92
CA ILE A 819 -5.51 7.65 4.07
C ILE A 819 -4.21 6.86 3.95
N ALA A 820 -3.15 7.37 4.60
CA ALA A 820 -1.83 6.77 4.56
C ALA A 820 -1.65 5.62 5.57
N ILE A 821 -2.36 5.68 6.70
CA ILE A 821 -2.21 4.74 7.82
C ILE A 821 -3.58 4.40 8.43
N ALA A 822 -3.70 3.14 8.86
CA ALA A 822 -4.77 2.70 9.73
C ALA A 822 -4.21 1.87 10.89
N VAL A 823 -4.87 1.93 12.05
CA VAL A 823 -4.55 1.15 13.24
C VAL A 823 -5.70 0.21 13.55
N THR A 824 -5.47 -1.10 13.52
CA THR A 824 -6.45 -2.08 14.02
C THR A 824 -6.32 -2.20 15.53
N ARG A 825 -7.45 -2.21 16.25
CA ARG A 825 -7.49 -2.25 17.71
C ARG A 825 -8.71 -3.01 18.23
N LYS A 826 -8.56 -3.61 19.40
CA LYS A 826 -9.67 -4.13 20.21
C LYS A 826 -10.20 -3.03 21.12
N SER A 827 -11.50 -2.81 21.10
CA SER A 827 -12.19 -2.07 22.14
C SER A 827 -12.23 -2.87 23.45
N SER A 828 -12.64 -2.21 24.53
CA SER A 828 -12.93 -2.84 25.82
C SER A 828 -14.11 -3.81 25.77
N THR A 829 -14.90 -3.78 24.70
CA THR A 829 -16.07 -4.64 24.47
C THR A 829 -15.89 -5.55 23.25
N ALA A 830 -14.68 -5.60 22.72
CA ALA A 830 -14.32 -6.52 21.67
C ALA A 830 -14.34 -7.94 22.22
N ASP A 831 -14.75 -8.88 21.37
CA ASP A 831 -14.53 -10.29 21.63
C ASP A 831 -13.06 -10.62 21.28
N ASP A 832 -12.82 -11.72 20.57
CA ASP A 832 -11.46 -12.15 20.25
C ASP A 832 -10.82 -11.40 19.07
N THR A 833 -11.59 -10.76 18.20
CA THR A 833 -11.08 -10.02 17.02
C THR A 833 -11.08 -8.50 17.26
N PRO A 834 -10.09 -7.74 16.76
CA PRO A 834 -10.13 -6.27 16.72
C PRO A 834 -11.44 -5.79 16.10
N ASP A 835 -12.15 -4.89 16.75
CA ASP A 835 -13.44 -4.36 16.31
C ASP A 835 -13.35 -2.88 15.91
N LEU A 836 -12.16 -2.30 15.96
CA LEU A 836 -11.88 -0.90 15.62
C LEU A 836 -10.80 -0.78 14.56
N LEU A 837 -11.03 0.11 13.60
CA LEU A 837 -10.04 0.64 12.67
C LEU A 837 -10.00 2.15 12.82
N VAL A 838 -8.85 2.68 13.23
CA VAL A 838 -8.63 4.14 13.35
C VAL A 838 -7.70 4.59 12.24
N SER A 839 -8.20 5.38 11.30
CA SER A 839 -7.49 5.81 10.08
C SER A 839 -7.35 7.32 10.05
N GLY A 840 -6.28 7.84 9.48
CA GLY A 840 -6.00 9.27 9.47
C GLY A 840 -6.00 9.89 8.08
N ALA A 841 -6.54 11.11 7.96
CA ALA A 841 -6.54 11.88 6.70
C ALA A 841 -6.44 13.41 6.94
N PRO A 842 -5.77 14.16 6.03
CA PRO A 842 -5.61 15.61 6.13
C PRO A 842 -6.86 16.35 5.61
N VAL A 843 -7.98 16.18 6.29
CA VAL A 843 -9.29 16.73 5.96
C VAL A 843 -10.02 17.07 7.26
N LYS A 844 -10.90 18.07 7.24
CA LYS A 844 -11.89 18.33 8.29
C LYS A 844 -13.16 17.54 8.01
N PHE A 845 -13.30 16.34 8.58
CA PHE A 845 -14.37 15.41 8.19
C PHE A 845 -15.23 14.94 9.38
N PRO A 846 -16.35 15.64 9.67
CA PRO A 846 -17.28 15.26 10.74
C PRO A 846 -18.40 14.30 10.27
N GLY A 847 -18.31 13.78 9.04
CA GLY A 847 -19.33 12.93 8.41
C GLY A 847 -19.94 13.56 7.16
N TYR A 848 -21.00 12.94 6.63
CA TYR A 848 -21.60 13.30 5.35
C TYR A 848 -22.77 14.28 5.50
N TYR A 849 -22.71 15.37 4.74
CA TYR A 849 -23.76 16.37 4.58
C TYR A 849 -23.57 17.08 3.22
N PRO A 850 -24.59 17.72 2.64
CA PRO A 850 -24.41 18.47 1.40
C PRO A 850 -23.27 19.51 1.51
N ASN A 851 -22.39 19.55 0.52
CA ASN A 851 -21.19 20.39 0.43
C ASN A 851 -20.03 20.01 1.38
N TYR A 852 -20.07 18.83 2.01
CA TYR A 852 -19.03 18.42 2.95
C TYR A 852 -17.63 18.30 2.33
N SER A 853 -17.50 17.98 1.03
CA SER A 853 -16.18 17.84 0.39
C SER A 853 -15.46 19.18 0.32
N TYR A 854 -16.18 20.26 0.01
CA TYR A 854 -15.64 21.61 -0.04
C TYR A 854 -15.31 22.11 1.37
N GLU A 855 -16.26 21.98 2.30
CA GLU A 855 -16.07 22.42 3.69
C GLU A 855 -14.91 21.69 4.37
N GLY A 856 -14.69 20.42 4.02
CA GLY A 856 -13.60 19.61 4.58
C GLY A 856 -12.21 19.93 4.03
N LEU A 857 -12.13 20.48 2.81
CA LEU A 857 -10.86 20.68 2.09
C LEU A 857 -10.50 22.15 1.83
N LYS A 858 -11.41 23.10 2.11
CA LYS A 858 -11.13 24.54 1.97
C LYS A 858 -9.98 25.04 2.85
N GLU A 859 -9.71 24.33 3.95
CA GLU A 859 -8.66 24.63 4.92
C GLU A 859 -7.67 23.46 4.97
N SER A 860 -6.39 23.73 4.72
CA SER A 860 -5.34 22.71 4.62
C SER A 860 -4.59 22.45 5.93
N ASN A 861 -5.10 22.89 7.08
CA ASN A 861 -4.48 22.74 8.40
C ASN A 861 -5.20 21.75 9.33
N HIS A 862 -6.13 20.95 8.81
CA HIS A 862 -6.93 20.01 9.59
C HIS A 862 -6.51 18.55 9.39
N TRP A 863 -6.57 17.78 10.48
CA TRP A 863 -6.41 16.33 10.47
C TRP A 863 -7.59 15.67 11.16
N THR A 864 -8.15 14.63 10.54
CA THR A 864 -9.18 13.78 11.17
C THR A 864 -8.63 12.38 11.43
N TRP A 865 -8.71 11.94 12.67
CA TRP A 865 -8.65 10.51 13.01
C TRP A 865 -10.06 9.93 12.92
N ILE A 866 -10.32 9.22 11.83
CA ILE A 866 -11.59 8.56 11.52
C ILE A 866 -11.64 7.22 12.22
N THR A 867 -12.61 7.04 13.09
CA THR A 867 -12.94 5.77 13.73
C THR A 867 -13.94 5.04 12.87
N LEU A 868 -13.67 3.77 12.63
CA LEU A 868 -14.59 2.87 11.95
C LEU A 868 -14.73 1.59 12.78
N LYS A 869 -15.96 1.32 13.22
CA LYS A 869 -16.29 0.06 13.89
C LYS A 869 -16.41 -1.06 12.84
N ALA A 870 -15.85 -2.24 13.11
CA ALA A 870 -15.92 -3.37 12.20
C ALA A 870 -17.37 -3.88 12.03
N GLN A 871 -17.82 -4.76 12.92
CA GLN A 871 -19.16 -5.36 12.82
C GLN A 871 -20.09 -4.70 13.80
N SER A 872 -21.20 -4.09 13.35
CA SER A 872 -22.24 -3.60 14.26
C SER A 872 -23.06 -4.76 14.83
N ARG A 873 -23.50 -4.60 16.08
CA ARG A 873 -24.43 -5.53 16.73
C ARG A 873 -25.88 -5.16 16.41
N ASN A 874 -26.11 -3.91 15.96
CA ASN A 874 -27.40 -3.42 15.52
C ASN A 874 -27.85 -4.09 14.22
N ASN A 875 -29.06 -4.65 14.22
CA ASN A 875 -29.75 -5.21 13.07
C ASN A 875 -31.22 -4.77 12.97
N ALA A 876 -31.56 -3.67 13.64
CA ALA A 876 -32.92 -3.14 13.71
C ALA A 876 -33.29 -2.20 12.57
N GLY A 877 -32.37 -1.94 11.62
CA GLY A 877 -32.64 -1.03 10.52
C GLY A 877 -33.64 -1.60 9.50
N SER A 878 -34.30 -0.70 8.76
CA SER A 878 -35.25 -1.02 7.70
C SER A 878 -35.14 -0.12 6.46
N VAL A 879 -35.61 -0.66 5.34
CA VAL A 879 -35.84 0.02 4.07
C VAL A 879 -37.29 -0.24 3.66
N GLU A 880 -38.14 0.78 3.77
CA GLU A 880 -39.58 0.68 3.48
C GLU A 880 -39.95 1.46 2.21
N LEU A 881 -41.01 1.02 1.52
CA LEU A 881 -41.54 1.75 0.39
C LEU A 881 -42.10 3.11 0.84
N ARG A 882 -41.76 4.15 0.09
CA ARG A 882 -42.38 5.47 0.24
C ARG A 882 -43.68 5.56 -0.57
N SER A 883 -43.66 4.98 -1.77
CA SER A 883 -44.76 4.99 -2.73
C SER A 883 -44.63 3.78 -3.67
N THR A 884 -45.62 3.60 -4.56
CA THR A 884 -45.56 2.62 -5.65
C THR A 884 -44.81 3.13 -6.88
N ASN A 885 -44.35 4.37 -6.88
CA ASN A 885 -43.57 4.93 -7.98
C ASN A 885 -42.12 4.45 -7.86
N PRO A 886 -41.60 3.67 -8.84
CA PRO A 886 -40.24 3.12 -8.80
C PRO A 886 -39.15 4.20 -8.82
N ARG A 887 -39.50 5.44 -9.17
CA ARG A 887 -38.57 6.57 -9.19
C ARG A 887 -38.33 7.14 -7.79
N ASP A 888 -39.25 6.98 -6.86
CA ASP A 888 -39.14 7.60 -5.54
C ASP A 888 -38.14 6.84 -4.66
N THR A 889 -37.39 7.55 -3.81
CA THR A 889 -36.47 6.89 -2.88
C THR A 889 -37.26 6.21 -1.74
N PRO A 890 -36.80 5.06 -1.23
CA PRO A 890 -37.43 4.43 -0.07
C PRO A 890 -37.30 5.30 1.19
N VAL A 891 -38.00 4.91 2.24
CA VAL A 891 -37.76 5.38 3.61
C VAL A 891 -36.70 4.48 4.22
N ILE A 892 -35.59 5.05 4.70
CA ILE A 892 -34.43 4.30 5.19
C ILE A 892 -34.16 4.73 6.63
N THR A 893 -34.23 3.79 7.55
CA THR A 893 -34.05 4.04 8.99
C THR A 893 -33.11 3.01 9.59
N PHE A 894 -32.01 3.44 10.20
CA PHE A 894 -31.02 2.54 10.78
C PHE A 894 -31.33 2.12 12.22
N ASN A 895 -32.12 2.90 12.95
CA ASN A 895 -32.40 2.69 14.38
C ASN A 895 -31.09 2.51 15.17
N SER A 896 -30.33 3.59 15.32
CA SER A 896 -28.99 3.55 15.90
C SER A 896 -29.04 3.45 17.43
N PHE A 897 -28.01 2.80 18.00
CA PHE A 897 -27.77 2.71 19.44
C PHE A 897 -29.03 2.33 20.25
N ASP A 898 -29.49 3.24 21.11
CA ASP A 898 -30.59 3.07 22.07
C ASP A 898 -31.96 2.84 21.43
N THR A 899 -32.07 3.07 20.12
CA THR A 899 -33.28 2.75 19.33
C THR A 899 -33.16 1.48 18.50
N GLY A 900 -31.97 0.87 18.47
CA GLY A 900 -31.65 -0.31 17.69
C GLY A 900 -31.76 -1.61 18.47
N THR A 901 -30.81 -2.51 18.23
CA THR A 901 -30.69 -3.76 18.97
C THR A 901 -30.09 -3.51 20.36
N THR A 902 -30.91 -3.61 21.40
CA THR A 902 -30.52 -3.37 22.81
C THR A 902 -30.40 -4.65 23.65
N THR A 903 -30.77 -5.80 23.10
CA THR A 903 -30.63 -7.10 23.76
C THR A 903 -29.18 -7.35 24.17
N ASP A 904 -28.97 -7.87 25.38
CA ASP A 904 -27.64 -8.13 25.97
C ASP A 904 -26.69 -6.92 25.98
N GLY A 905 -27.25 -5.70 25.99
CA GLY A 905 -26.51 -4.43 25.98
C GLY A 905 -25.71 -4.22 24.69
N ALA A 906 -26.19 -4.76 23.57
CA ALA A 906 -25.51 -4.67 22.27
C ALA A 906 -25.24 -3.22 21.82
N ASP A 907 -26.21 -2.33 22.02
CA ASP A 907 -26.13 -0.89 21.79
C ASP A 907 -25.05 -0.21 22.63
N GLU A 908 -25.01 -0.48 23.94
CA GLU A 908 -24.01 0.09 24.85
C GLU A 908 -22.60 -0.44 24.56
N LYS A 909 -22.46 -1.70 24.14
CA LYS A 909 -21.17 -2.25 23.69
C LYS A 909 -20.67 -1.55 22.43
N ASP A 910 -21.56 -1.34 21.47
CA ASP A 910 -21.24 -0.63 20.23
C ASP A 910 -20.85 0.83 20.49
N LEU A 911 -21.60 1.50 21.38
CA LEU A 911 -21.31 2.85 21.82
C LEU A 911 -19.98 2.94 22.58
N GLN A 912 -19.68 1.96 23.45
CA GLN A 912 -18.43 1.90 24.19
C GLN A 912 -17.23 1.67 23.25
N ALA A 913 -17.38 0.83 22.22
CA ALA A 913 -16.32 0.61 21.25
C ALA A 913 -15.93 1.90 20.51
N VAL A 914 -16.92 2.67 20.06
CA VAL A 914 -16.70 3.96 19.40
C VAL A 914 -16.08 4.98 20.37
N HIS A 915 -16.54 4.98 21.64
CA HIS A 915 -15.96 5.80 22.70
C HIS A 915 -14.46 5.51 22.91
N ASP A 916 -14.08 4.24 23.03
CA ASP A 916 -12.68 3.83 23.22
C ASP A 916 -11.78 4.28 22.06
N ALA A 917 -12.30 4.25 20.82
CA ALA A 917 -11.57 4.68 19.63
C ALA A 917 -11.37 6.20 19.56
N MET A 918 -12.36 6.99 19.99
CA MET A 918 -12.22 8.45 20.08
C MET A 918 -11.22 8.84 21.18
N GLU A 919 -11.26 8.19 22.34
CA GLU A 919 -10.26 8.40 23.40
C GLU A 919 -8.85 7.96 22.97
N PHE A 920 -8.75 6.90 22.17
CA PHE A 920 -7.49 6.54 21.52
C PHE A 920 -7.00 7.63 20.56
N SER A 921 -7.89 8.20 19.74
CA SER A 921 -7.54 9.29 18.81
C SER A 921 -7.08 10.55 19.56
N ARG A 922 -7.73 10.89 20.69
CA ARG A 922 -7.28 11.95 21.61
C ARG A 922 -5.91 11.68 22.20
N THR A 923 -5.64 10.42 22.55
CA THR A 923 -4.33 9.97 23.02
C THR A 923 -3.25 10.16 21.95
N ILE A 924 -3.55 9.88 20.68
CA ILE A 924 -2.59 10.12 19.58
C ILE A 924 -2.24 11.61 19.47
N PHE A 925 -3.22 12.51 19.55
CA PHE A 925 -2.94 13.96 19.51
C PHE A 925 -2.14 14.43 20.72
N ARG A 926 -2.45 13.92 21.92
CA ARG A 926 -1.76 14.29 23.16
C ARG A 926 -0.30 13.81 23.20
N ASP A 927 -0.05 12.59 22.75
CA ASP A 927 1.26 11.93 22.84
C ASP A 927 2.14 12.24 21.61
N LEU A 928 1.68 13.12 20.73
CA LEU A 928 2.39 13.52 19.51
C LEU A 928 3.67 14.31 19.83
N VAL A 929 4.77 13.94 19.17
CA VAL A 929 6.01 14.73 19.14
C VAL A 929 5.87 15.78 18.04
N PRO A 930 5.78 17.08 18.35
CA PRO A 930 5.44 18.10 17.37
C PRO A 930 6.66 18.51 16.52
N LEU A 931 6.93 17.80 15.43
CA LEU A 931 8.02 18.16 14.52
C LEU A 931 7.77 19.48 13.79
N ASP A 932 6.50 19.81 13.51
CA ASP A 932 6.06 21.05 12.84
C ASP A 932 4.70 21.51 13.40
N GLY A 933 4.66 21.77 14.71
CA GLY A 933 3.45 22.22 15.42
C GLY A 933 2.62 21.09 16.04
N GLY A 934 1.77 21.45 17.00
CA GLY A 934 0.81 20.56 17.64
C GLY A 934 -0.60 20.70 17.05
N PHE A 935 -1.56 19.96 17.61
CA PHE A 935 -2.96 20.01 17.19
C PHE A 935 -3.87 20.43 18.34
N THR A 936 -4.83 21.32 18.05
CA THR A 936 -5.93 21.65 18.95
C THR A 936 -7.16 20.86 18.53
N GLU A 937 -7.76 20.08 19.43
CA GLU A 937 -9.02 19.39 19.12
C GLU A 937 -10.15 20.41 18.92
N ILE A 938 -10.82 20.34 17.76
CA ILE A 938 -11.97 21.20 17.43
C ILE A 938 -13.28 20.42 17.29
N TRP A 939 -13.20 19.09 17.18
CA TRP A 939 -14.36 18.20 17.08
C TRP A 939 -14.02 16.86 17.75
N PRO A 940 -14.75 16.41 18.79
CA PRO A 940 -15.88 17.06 19.47
C PRO A 940 -15.58 18.44 20.08
N GLY A 941 -14.31 18.70 20.36
CA GLY A 941 -13.84 19.92 21.00
C GLY A 941 -13.58 19.72 22.51
N PRO A 942 -12.81 20.62 23.14
CA PRO A 942 -12.29 20.42 24.49
C PRO A 942 -13.36 20.41 25.58
N ASN A 943 -14.56 20.92 25.28
CA ASN A 943 -15.68 20.98 26.23
C ASN A 943 -16.44 19.65 26.36
N VAL A 944 -16.20 18.68 25.49
CA VAL A 944 -16.84 17.36 25.55
C VAL A 944 -15.89 16.40 26.27
N THR A 945 -16.10 16.17 27.57
CA THR A 945 -15.22 15.32 28.37
C THR A 945 -15.48 13.83 28.15
N ALA A 946 -14.55 12.98 28.59
CA ALA A 946 -14.69 11.53 28.50
C ALA A 946 -15.86 11.02 29.36
N GLY A 947 -16.39 9.84 29.02
CA GLY A 947 -17.52 9.24 29.72
C GLY A 947 -18.85 9.57 29.05
N SER A 948 -19.85 10.03 29.83
CA SER A 948 -21.22 10.23 29.34
C SER A 948 -21.34 11.33 28.30
N GLU A 949 -20.61 12.44 28.45
CA GLU A 949 -20.68 13.57 27.49
C GLU A 949 -20.21 13.14 26.09
N LEU A 950 -19.09 12.39 26.02
CA LEU A 950 -18.61 11.84 24.74
C LEU A 950 -19.57 10.78 24.17
N LYS A 951 -20.19 9.94 25.00
CA LYS A 951 -21.22 8.99 24.55
C LYS A 951 -22.45 9.71 23.97
N ASP A 952 -22.90 10.79 24.58
CA ASP A 952 -24.02 11.58 24.08
C ASP A 952 -23.66 12.36 22.81
N PHE A 953 -22.40 12.77 22.66
CA PHE A 953 -21.87 13.27 21.40
C PHE A 953 -21.89 12.20 20.31
N ILE A 954 -21.37 11.00 20.58
CA ILE A 954 -21.33 9.89 19.62
C ILE A 954 -22.72 9.56 19.10
N LYS A 955 -23.72 9.45 19.98
CA LYS A 955 -25.10 9.16 19.57
C LYS A 955 -25.67 10.25 18.64
N ARG A 956 -25.29 11.52 18.80
CA ARG A 956 -25.75 12.61 17.93
C ARG A 956 -24.99 12.70 16.63
N GLU A 957 -23.70 12.34 16.64
CA GLU A 957 -22.81 12.69 15.54
C GLU A 957 -22.33 11.51 14.70
N ALA A 958 -22.41 10.27 15.19
CA ALA A 958 -21.97 9.10 14.45
C ALA A 958 -22.71 8.95 13.11
N TRP A 959 -22.00 8.44 12.11
CA TRP A 959 -22.53 8.17 10.78
C TRP A 959 -22.14 6.77 10.31
N GLY A 960 -22.57 6.39 9.10
CA GLY A 960 -22.13 5.18 8.40
C GLY A 960 -22.21 5.39 6.89
N HIS A 961 -21.48 4.57 6.13
CA HIS A 961 -21.54 4.57 4.66
C HIS A 961 -21.44 3.18 4.02
N HIS A 962 -21.66 2.13 4.82
CA HIS A 962 -21.51 0.72 4.45
C HIS A 962 -22.80 -0.11 4.65
N ALA A 963 -23.94 0.46 4.24
CA ALA A 963 -25.25 -0.19 4.30
C ALA A 963 -25.26 -1.56 3.60
N CYS A 964 -25.75 -2.58 4.30
CA CYS A 964 -25.82 -3.96 3.82
C CYS A 964 -27.08 -4.67 4.33
N CYS A 965 -27.18 -5.95 3.99
CA CYS A 965 -27.89 -6.94 4.80
C CYS A 965 -29.44 -6.96 4.71
N THR A 966 -30.00 -6.21 3.75
CA THR A 966 -31.45 -6.04 3.56
C THR A 966 -32.18 -7.15 2.79
N ALA A 967 -31.46 -8.13 2.26
CA ALA A 967 -31.99 -9.33 1.62
C ALA A 967 -31.10 -10.52 1.98
N PRO A 968 -31.02 -10.90 3.27
CA PRO A 968 -29.96 -11.76 3.76
C PRO A 968 -30.10 -13.22 3.29
N ILE A 969 -28.96 -13.85 3.02
CA ILE A 969 -28.79 -15.30 3.03
C ILE A 969 -28.95 -15.78 4.46
N GLY A 970 -29.73 -16.84 4.66
CA GLY A 970 -29.93 -17.44 5.97
C GLY A 970 -30.37 -18.90 5.90
N GLU A 971 -30.53 -19.51 7.06
CA GLU A 971 -30.93 -20.91 7.21
C GLU A 971 -32.31 -21.17 6.58
N ASP A 972 -32.57 -22.40 6.14
CA ASP A 972 -33.87 -22.73 5.52
C ASP A 972 -35.07 -22.59 6.46
N SER A 973 -34.84 -22.70 7.77
CA SER A 973 -35.85 -22.50 8.81
C SER A 973 -35.99 -21.05 9.27
N ASP A 974 -35.11 -20.13 8.85
CA ASP A 974 -35.17 -18.74 9.26
C ASP A 974 -36.28 -18.00 8.49
N PRO A 975 -37.37 -17.54 9.14
CA PRO A 975 -38.44 -16.81 8.47
C PRO A 975 -38.02 -15.45 7.93
N LYS A 976 -36.86 -14.92 8.34
CA LYS A 976 -36.28 -13.66 7.86
C LYS A 976 -35.23 -13.86 6.76
N ALA A 977 -34.83 -15.10 6.45
CA ALA A 977 -33.98 -15.37 5.30
C ALA A 977 -34.73 -15.01 4.02
N VAL A 978 -34.10 -14.18 3.17
CA VAL A 978 -34.64 -13.81 1.86
C VAL A 978 -34.05 -14.72 0.78
N LEU A 979 -32.79 -15.10 0.96
CA LEU A 979 -32.03 -15.88 0.01
C LEU A 979 -31.68 -17.25 0.58
N ASP A 980 -31.56 -18.24 -0.30
CA ASP A 980 -30.85 -19.49 0.00
C ASP A 980 -29.33 -19.30 -0.11
N SER A 981 -28.58 -20.36 0.21
CA SER A 981 -27.12 -20.37 0.12
C SER A 981 -26.56 -20.09 -1.28
N ASP A 982 -27.36 -20.27 -2.33
CA ASP A 982 -26.98 -20.09 -3.72
C ASP A 982 -27.49 -18.75 -4.26
N PHE A 983 -27.77 -17.79 -3.38
CA PHE A 983 -28.26 -16.45 -3.73
C PHE A 983 -29.66 -16.41 -4.35
N ARG A 984 -30.42 -17.52 -4.34
CA ARG A 984 -31.76 -17.58 -4.96
C ARG A 984 -32.78 -16.96 -4.03
N VAL A 985 -33.67 -16.13 -4.59
CA VAL A 985 -34.79 -15.55 -3.83
C VAL A 985 -35.79 -16.65 -3.49
N ARG A 986 -36.08 -16.80 -2.20
CA ARG A 986 -36.99 -17.84 -1.69
C ARG A 986 -38.41 -17.64 -2.23
N GLY A 987 -39.12 -18.74 -2.49
CA GLY A 987 -40.49 -18.73 -2.99
C GLY A 987 -40.66 -18.49 -4.51
N VAL A 988 -39.60 -18.08 -5.22
CA VAL A 988 -39.63 -17.90 -6.69
C VAL A 988 -38.53 -18.71 -7.39
N LYS A 989 -38.62 -18.79 -8.72
CA LYS A 989 -37.59 -19.40 -9.59
C LYS A 989 -36.96 -18.35 -10.49
N GLY A 990 -35.71 -18.57 -10.90
CA GLY A 990 -35.02 -17.74 -11.89
C GLY A 990 -34.71 -16.32 -11.42
N LEU A 991 -34.64 -16.08 -10.10
CA LEU A 991 -34.31 -14.79 -9.52
C LEU A 991 -33.23 -14.95 -8.46
N ARG A 992 -32.15 -14.16 -8.57
CA ARG A 992 -31.08 -14.07 -7.56
C ARG A 992 -30.80 -12.64 -7.15
N VAL A 993 -30.13 -12.49 -6.02
CA VAL A 993 -29.59 -11.21 -5.55
C VAL A 993 -28.10 -11.34 -5.29
N VAL A 994 -27.29 -10.45 -5.86
CA VAL A 994 -25.83 -10.43 -5.71
C VAL A 994 -25.35 -8.99 -5.52
N ASP A 995 -25.46 -8.50 -4.29
CA ASP A 995 -24.92 -7.19 -3.87
C ASP A 995 -24.74 -7.15 -2.34
N ALA A 996 -24.54 -5.97 -1.75
CA ALA A 996 -24.37 -5.79 -0.31
C ALA A 996 -25.56 -6.26 0.54
N SER A 997 -26.76 -6.40 -0.03
CA SER A 997 -27.96 -6.81 0.71
C SER A 997 -27.93 -8.28 1.15
N VAL A 998 -27.09 -9.12 0.54
CA VAL A 998 -27.10 -10.58 0.76
C VAL A 998 -26.54 -11.02 2.10
N PHE A 999 -25.74 -10.17 2.75
CA PHE A 999 -25.04 -10.58 3.97
C PHE A 999 -26.02 -10.70 5.15
N PRO A 1000 -25.97 -11.77 5.96
CA PRO A 1000 -26.73 -11.83 7.21
C PRO A 1000 -26.21 -10.85 8.26
N LYS A 1001 -24.89 -10.64 8.28
CA LYS A 1001 -24.17 -9.72 9.16
C LYS A 1001 -23.15 -8.93 8.36
N ILE A 1002 -22.95 -7.66 8.73
CA ILE A 1002 -22.00 -6.78 8.05
C ILE A 1002 -20.56 -7.36 8.13
N PRO A 1003 -19.86 -7.54 6.99
CA PRO A 1003 -18.52 -8.14 6.99
C PRO A 1003 -17.40 -7.09 7.19
N GLY A 1004 -16.36 -7.49 7.90
CA GLY A 1004 -15.07 -6.80 8.04
C GLY A 1004 -15.14 -5.29 8.34
N TYR A 1005 -14.12 -4.55 7.89
CA TYR A 1005 -14.03 -3.09 8.00
C TYR A 1005 -14.60 -2.33 6.79
N TYR A 1006 -14.51 -2.87 5.59
CA TYR A 1006 -15.03 -2.23 4.37
C TYR A 1006 -15.74 -3.27 3.53
N ILE A 1007 -16.95 -2.97 3.08
CA ILE A 1007 -17.79 -3.97 2.40
C ILE A 1007 -17.50 -4.13 0.91
N ALA A 1008 -16.73 -3.22 0.29
CA ALA A 1008 -16.48 -3.28 -1.16
C ALA A 1008 -15.82 -4.61 -1.57
N LEU A 1009 -14.75 -5.01 -0.88
CA LEU A 1009 -14.03 -6.24 -1.18
C LEU A 1009 -14.87 -7.52 -0.95
N PRO A 1010 -15.56 -7.71 0.19
CA PRO A 1010 -16.43 -8.87 0.34
C PRO A 1010 -17.55 -8.92 -0.71
N ILE A 1011 -18.07 -7.77 -1.18
CA ILE A 1011 -19.03 -7.75 -2.30
C ILE A 1011 -18.40 -8.26 -3.61
N TYR A 1012 -17.13 -7.90 -3.89
CA TYR A 1012 -16.41 -8.45 -5.05
C TYR A 1012 -16.18 -9.97 -4.92
N MET A 1013 -15.93 -10.46 -3.70
CA MET A 1013 -15.73 -11.90 -3.48
C MET A 1013 -17.02 -12.70 -3.66
N ILE A 1014 -18.15 -12.23 -3.13
CA ILE A 1014 -19.44 -12.91 -3.34
C ILE A 1014 -19.89 -12.84 -4.79
N SER A 1015 -19.49 -11.84 -5.58
CA SER A 1015 -19.86 -11.77 -7.00
C SER A 1015 -19.08 -12.78 -7.84
N GLU A 1016 -17.79 -12.99 -7.55
CA GLU A 1016 -17.01 -14.09 -8.12
C GLU A 1016 -17.59 -15.46 -7.75
N LYS A 1017 -17.98 -15.65 -6.49
CA LYS A 1017 -18.67 -16.87 -6.04
C LYS A 1017 -20.01 -17.07 -6.73
N ALA A 1018 -20.87 -16.05 -6.74
CA ALA A 1018 -22.20 -16.13 -7.33
C ALA A 1018 -22.12 -16.47 -8.83
N ALA A 1019 -21.17 -15.87 -9.56
CA ALA A 1019 -20.95 -16.22 -10.95
C ALA A 1019 -20.60 -17.71 -11.12
N GLU A 1020 -19.72 -18.26 -10.28
CA GLU A 1020 -19.36 -19.68 -10.32
C GLU A 1020 -20.57 -20.59 -10.05
N VAL A 1021 -21.37 -20.27 -9.03
CA VAL A 1021 -22.61 -21.01 -8.70
C VAL A 1021 -23.62 -20.96 -9.86
N ILE A 1022 -23.84 -19.78 -10.45
CA ILE A 1022 -24.79 -19.60 -11.56
C ILE A 1022 -24.33 -20.36 -12.81
N ILE A 1023 -23.04 -20.36 -13.12
CA ILE A 1023 -22.47 -21.11 -14.24
C ILE A 1023 -22.60 -22.62 -14.00
N ALA A 1024 -22.37 -23.08 -12.77
CA ALA A 1024 -22.51 -24.49 -12.42
C ALA A 1024 -23.97 -24.97 -12.55
N ASP A 1025 -24.95 -24.16 -12.13
CA ASP A 1025 -26.38 -24.46 -12.30
C ASP A 1025 -26.83 -24.45 -13.77
N ALA A 1026 -26.04 -23.81 -14.65
CA ALA A 1026 -26.34 -23.67 -16.07
C ALA A 1026 -25.84 -24.84 -16.93
N ALA A 1027 -24.84 -25.58 -16.43
CA ALA A 1027 -24.18 -26.72 -17.06
C ALA A 1027 -25.00 -28.00 -16.90
#